data_AF-E4ZR52-F1
#
_entry.id   AF-E4ZR52-F1
#
_cell.length_a   1.000
_cell.length_b   1.000
_cell.length_c   1.000
_cell.angle_alpha   90.00
_cell.angle_beta   90.00
_cell.angle_gamma   90.00
#
_symmetry.space_group_name_H-M   'P 1'
#
loop_
_entity.id
_entity.type
_entity.pdbx_description
1 polymer ?
#
loop_
_entity_poly.entity_id
_entity_poly.type
_entity_poly.pdbx_seq_one_letter_code
_entity_poly.pdbx_strand_id
1 'polypeptide(L)'
;MSTPPYSPTHQERSAKRRKIEIQAPKLIHPYGTKSTESNMGSVQLELTEVESKLRRLLLDVAEYIDGSSSSTEQITSVQVPEEVANEKIILRWTGGWVRDKLLNIESHDIDLAINKLTGEHFGLKMQEYLRIPGNAEKHGLIAEGEKLSDSDRTKKIAPGLHKIEANPEKSKNLETATTKILGIDLDLVNLRKETYNEVSRNPQMEFGTAEEDAMRRDATVNAMFYNLHTCEVEDFTKRGHEDMAARIIRTPLEPYQTFKDDPLRVLRLIRFASRLDYTIEPETAKAMGNPEIQDVLKIKISRERVGIELEKMLKGPRSRMALELIDRFGLYRTVFTDPTRDLACEPETAYFQLAYDFVESIVTKADDIPSKIPDNLLRNDDEKYLAWVCSTVMPWADAPMIPHPKPTQRPLFAAYLVAREGFKAPNKVCDVITASLSHSEEIRNHVAQCAKGLRRPDTIDPSNDFTARDTLGMAIRRWGPTWRTQVLFNMLYEVVLDRTSKQGMASPPKHHRLFVLTFTDILVSYAVFIGQVLKHGVQDVDTFKPLLKGTDLAKALNTKPGPWMKDALDVVMAWQLRNPDTTDPAQAIEAVKVSRGTKNDSELSSRLASHFLQLTIPPFFPQNKSASNALEVSRQPSPWRDAGNGHVLDLLTWSIGALNRKEIEAQWRFLMPPILKMIDDSEVESKAKGCQLLTLLLQRMQQTTIGQDTTVPTNPMKSNKPTDLLQRTGYHRVLADSLFPLLTYIPSLTPKQESVLLLSNVFPALLSLAHLLPQGDASSTPSTSPINTKTHFLDNLYRQGILHPLTHFPTPTTYPQLSTLLLSQLSTLTHELGIESAKHLSATVPLLSSILRDPFVLVHEDLARMTLSALRSVMENAWPRVPRYRGDLVAGLGSLWMRVKGGEGKGPDGEVELSGQIHETAEMLDAIMRASGEREVWEVERKGVEDLGGGLEGMFGG
;
A
#
# COMPACT_ATOMS: atom_id res chain seq x y z
N MET A 1 60.04 -24.81 -30.93
CA MET A 1 59.64 -26.23 -31.04
C MET A 1 58.31 -26.39 -30.31
N SER A 2 57.21 -26.93 -30.86
CA SER A 2 56.92 -27.27 -32.28
C SER A 2 55.39 -27.33 -32.51
N THR A 3 54.90 -26.59 -33.52
CA THR A 3 53.86 -26.91 -34.55
C THR A 3 52.87 -28.09 -34.38
N PRO A 4 51.67 -28.07 -35.04
CA PRO A 4 50.79 -26.97 -35.50
C PRO A 4 49.26 -27.31 -35.23
N PRO A 5 48.22 -26.88 -36.01
CA PRO A 5 46.80 -26.89 -35.54
C PRO A 5 45.81 -27.81 -36.32
N TYR A 6 44.53 -27.84 -35.90
CA TYR A 6 43.35 -28.00 -36.79
C TYR A 6 42.03 -27.44 -36.17
N SER A 7 40.94 -27.39 -36.95
CA SER A 7 39.60 -26.84 -36.63
C SER A 7 38.52 -27.73 -37.33
N PRO A 8 37.20 -27.41 -37.42
CA PRO A 8 36.35 -26.36 -36.83
C PRO A 8 35.23 -27.02 -35.96
N THR A 9 33.95 -26.63 -35.79
CA THR A 9 33.04 -25.62 -36.41
C THR A 9 31.82 -25.35 -35.52
N HIS A 10 31.35 -24.09 -35.41
CA HIS A 10 29.96 -23.65 -35.69
C HIS A 10 29.83 -22.12 -35.54
N GLN A 11 28.72 -21.54 -36.02
CA GLN A 11 28.56 -20.09 -36.26
C GLN A 11 27.61 -19.41 -35.26
N GLU A 12 28.03 -18.29 -34.66
CA GLU A 12 27.13 -17.29 -34.08
C GLU A 12 27.02 -16.05 -34.99
N ARG A 13 25.80 -15.56 -35.23
CA ARG A 13 25.56 -14.33 -36.00
C ARG A 13 25.47 -13.12 -35.07
N SER A 14 26.58 -12.39 -34.90
CA SER A 14 26.62 -11.12 -34.16
C SER A 14 25.85 -10.02 -34.89
N ALA A 15 24.70 -9.59 -34.34
CA ALA A 15 23.92 -8.47 -34.84
C ALA A 15 24.42 -7.14 -34.26
N LYS A 16 25.29 -6.44 -34.99
CA LYS A 16 25.79 -5.10 -34.60
C LYS A 16 24.67 -4.05 -34.67
N ARG A 17 24.06 -3.72 -33.53
CA ARG A 17 23.23 -2.51 -33.37
C ARG A 17 24.07 -1.27 -33.71
N ARG A 18 23.76 -0.59 -34.82
CA ARG A 18 24.25 0.77 -35.09
C ARG A 18 23.51 1.75 -34.18
N LYS A 19 24.23 2.72 -33.58
CA LYS A 19 23.57 3.95 -33.10
C LYS A 19 22.99 4.66 -34.33
N ILE A 20 21.72 5.06 -34.26
CA ILE A 20 21.16 6.06 -35.17
C ILE A 20 21.45 7.41 -34.53
N GLU A 21 22.50 8.06 -35.01
CA GLU A 21 22.85 9.42 -34.65
C GLU A 21 22.07 10.35 -35.57
N ILE A 22 21.01 10.98 -35.05
CA ILE A 22 20.16 11.90 -35.84
C ILE A 22 20.97 13.16 -36.11
N GLN A 23 21.61 13.23 -37.27
CA GLN A 23 22.18 14.48 -37.76
C GLN A 23 21.07 15.52 -37.90
N ALA A 24 21.35 16.76 -37.49
CA ALA A 24 20.45 17.88 -37.77
C ALA A 24 20.17 17.96 -39.28
N PRO A 25 18.94 18.29 -39.71
CA PRO A 25 18.59 18.34 -41.12
C PRO A 25 19.51 19.32 -41.85
N LYS A 26 20.12 18.87 -42.94
CA LYS A 26 20.94 19.74 -43.80
C LYS A 26 20.02 20.74 -44.48
N LEU A 27 20.09 21.98 -44.00
CA LEU A 27 19.36 23.12 -44.57
C LEU A 27 19.62 23.24 -46.08
N ILE A 28 18.57 23.08 -46.88
CA ILE A 28 18.53 23.59 -48.24
C ILE A 28 17.92 25.00 -48.15
N HIS A 29 18.71 26.03 -48.43
CA HIS A 29 18.28 27.42 -48.36
C HIS A 29 17.68 27.93 -49.69
N PRO A 30 16.42 28.36 -49.68
CA PRO A 30 15.97 29.58 -50.37
C PRO A 30 16.01 30.77 -49.39
N TYR A 31 16.37 31.99 -49.75
CA TYR A 31 16.89 32.50 -51.03
C TYR A 31 17.85 33.68 -50.79
N GLY A 32 18.79 33.94 -51.71
CA GLY A 32 19.92 34.86 -51.47
C GLY A 32 20.00 36.14 -52.31
N THR A 33 19.22 36.27 -53.39
CA THR A 33 19.20 37.49 -54.25
C THR A 33 17.88 37.60 -55.00
N LYS A 34 17.51 38.81 -55.42
CA LYS A 34 16.26 39.09 -56.16
C LYS A 34 16.26 38.45 -57.55
N SER A 35 15.23 37.65 -57.84
CA SER A 35 14.76 37.35 -59.19
C SER A 35 13.24 37.20 -59.19
N THR A 36 12.63 37.55 -60.32
CA THR A 36 11.20 37.65 -60.64
C THR A 36 10.31 36.46 -60.27
N GLU A 37 9.00 36.73 -60.24
CA GLU A 37 7.90 35.79 -59.99
C GLU A 37 7.86 34.58 -60.97
N SER A 38 6.99 33.62 -60.63
CA SER A 38 6.68 32.33 -61.29
C SER A 38 7.54 31.11 -60.91
N ASN A 39 6.87 29.95 -60.82
CA ASN A 39 7.35 28.60 -60.52
C ASN A 39 8.17 28.39 -59.22
N MET A 40 7.46 28.12 -58.11
CA MET A 40 7.97 27.12 -57.16
C MET A 40 7.84 25.74 -57.82
N GLY A 41 8.96 25.03 -58.00
CA GLY A 41 8.96 23.68 -58.58
C GLY A 41 8.32 22.66 -57.64
N SER A 42 7.57 21.71 -58.18
CA SER A 42 6.89 20.67 -57.41
C SER A 42 7.88 19.70 -56.75
N VAL A 43 7.59 19.32 -55.50
CA VAL A 43 8.41 18.35 -54.75
C VAL A 43 8.08 16.95 -55.27
N GLN A 44 9.01 16.38 -56.04
CA GLN A 44 8.94 14.99 -56.48
C GLN A 44 9.55 14.07 -55.41
N LEU A 45 8.85 12.98 -55.07
CA LEU A 45 9.30 11.99 -54.10
C LEU A 45 9.94 10.77 -54.80
N GLU A 46 11.12 10.35 -54.34
CA GLU A 46 11.72 9.10 -54.78
C GLU A 46 10.94 7.90 -54.21
N LEU A 47 10.40 7.08 -55.10
CA LEU A 47 9.70 5.85 -54.76
C LEU A 47 10.68 4.66 -54.77
N THR A 48 10.57 3.76 -53.79
CA THR A 48 11.30 2.49 -53.84
C THR A 48 10.86 1.64 -55.03
N GLU A 49 11.62 0.59 -55.36
CA GLU A 49 11.24 -0.34 -56.45
C GLU A 49 9.87 -1.01 -56.20
N VAL A 50 9.53 -1.28 -54.94
CA VAL A 50 8.25 -1.90 -54.54
C VAL A 50 7.10 -0.91 -54.68
N GLU A 51 7.26 0.31 -54.16
CA GLU A 51 6.28 1.40 -54.34
C GLU A 51 6.11 1.75 -55.82
N SER A 52 7.17 1.70 -56.61
CA SER A 52 7.15 1.91 -58.07
C SER A 52 6.45 0.78 -58.85
N LYS A 53 6.38 -0.43 -58.30
CA LYS A 53 5.55 -1.54 -58.82
C LYS A 53 4.09 -1.37 -58.41
N LEU A 54 3.85 -1.04 -57.13
CA LEU A 54 2.51 -0.79 -56.59
C LEU A 54 1.82 0.39 -57.28
N ARG A 55 2.51 1.53 -57.47
CA ARG A 55 1.99 2.68 -58.22
C ARG A 55 1.53 2.28 -59.62
N ARG A 56 2.31 1.50 -60.37
CA ARG A 56 1.95 1.04 -61.72
C ARG A 56 0.72 0.15 -61.70
N LEU A 57 0.63 -0.81 -60.77
CA LEU A 57 -0.58 -1.62 -60.59
C LEU A 57 -1.82 -0.75 -60.34
N LEU A 58 -1.72 0.22 -59.42
CA LEU A 58 -2.85 1.08 -59.06
C LEU A 58 -3.31 1.99 -60.22
N LEU A 59 -2.36 2.53 -61.01
CA LEU A 59 -2.67 3.32 -62.20
C LEU A 59 -3.29 2.48 -63.32
N ASP A 60 -2.75 1.29 -63.59
CA ASP A 60 -3.28 0.39 -64.62
C ASP A 60 -4.69 -0.12 -64.27
N VAL A 61 -4.98 -0.31 -62.97
CA VAL A 61 -6.33 -0.59 -62.45
C VAL A 61 -7.27 0.61 -62.64
N ALA A 62 -6.80 1.84 -62.38
CA ALA A 62 -7.60 3.05 -62.60
C ALA A 62 -7.96 3.25 -64.09
N GLU A 63 -6.99 3.03 -64.99
CA GLU A 63 -7.22 3.09 -66.45
C GLU A 63 -8.19 1.99 -66.92
N TYR A 64 -8.08 0.77 -66.40
CA TYR A 64 -9.04 -0.31 -66.67
C TYR A 64 -10.46 0.07 -66.25
N ILE A 65 -10.64 0.67 -65.06
CA ILE A 65 -11.97 1.06 -64.59
C ILE A 65 -12.55 2.20 -65.43
N ASP A 66 -11.77 3.25 -65.69
CA ASP A 66 -12.22 4.37 -66.55
C ASP A 66 -12.53 3.94 -67.99
N GLY A 67 -11.85 2.90 -68.51
CA GLY A 67 -12.14 2.29 -69.81
C GLY A 67 -13.30 1.30 -69.84
N SER A 68 -13.86 0.91 -68.68
CA SER A 68 -14.88 -0.14 -68.53
C SER A 68 -16.34 0.36 -68.49
N SER A 69 -16.58 1.60 -68.91
CA SER A 69 -17.78 2.40 -68.59
C SER A 69 -19.09 1.95 -69.28
N SER A 70 -19.68 0.81 -68.88
CA SER A 70 -21.02 0.41 -69.37
C SER A 70 -21.85 -0.53 -68.45
N SER A 71 -21.88 -0.33 -67.13
CA SER A 71 -23.00 -0.86 -66.30
C SER A 71 -23.17 -0.12 -64.96
N THR A 72 -24.26 0.65 -64.84
CA THR A 72 -24.63 1.37 -63.60
C THR A 72 -25.35 0.44 -62.61
N GLU A 73 -24.62 -0.53 -62.04
CA GLU A 73 -25.13 -1.32 -60.92
C GLU A 73 -24.94 -0.54 -59.61
N GLN A 74 -26.02 0.08 -59.12
CA GLN A 74 -26.06 0.76 -57.83
C GLN A 74 -26.04 -0.27 -56.68
N ILE A 75 -24.84 -0.57 -56.16
CA ILE A 75 -24.63 -1.50 -55.05
C ILE A 75 -24.36 -0.74 -53.72
N THR A 76 -23.92 0.53 -53.78
CA THR A 76 -23.64 1.36 -52.60
C THR A 76 -24.90 1.91 -51.92
N SER A 77 -24.82 2.09 -50.60
CA SER A 77 -25.82 2.83 -49.83
C SER A 77 -25.66 4.36 -49.90
N VAL A 78 -24.50 4.82 -50.40
CA VAL A 78 -24.11 6.23 -50.54
C VAL A 78 -24.29 6.66 -52.01
N GLN A 79 -24.93 7.82 -52.22
CA GLN A 79 -25.05 8.44 -53.54
C GLN A 79 -23.74 9.17 -53.90
N VAL A 80 -23.18 8.85 -55.07
CA VAL A 80 -22.10 9.63 -55.68
C VAL A 80 -22.73 10.84 -56.40
N PRO A 81 -22.25 12.08 -56.21
CA PRO A 81 -22.73 13.23 -56.96
C PRO A 81 -22.51 13.07 -58.47
N GLU A 82 -23.49 13.45 -59.29
CA GLU A 82 -23.43 13.29 -60.76
C GLU A 82 -22.24 14.02 -61.39
N GLU A 83 -21.79 15.13 -60.78
CA GLU A 83 -20.60 15.88 -61.18
C GLU A 83 -19.32 15.04 -61.04
N VAL A 84 -19.15 14.35 -59.91
CA VAL A 84 -17.96 13.53 -59.60
C VAL A 84 -17.99 12.17 -60.31
N ALA A 85 -19.18 11.63 -60.57
CA ALA A 85 -19.35 10.36 -61.28
C ALA A 85 -18.76 10.38 -62.71
N ASN A 86 -18.74 11.56 -63.35
CA ASN A 86 -18.23 11.77 -64.71
C ASN A 86 -16.72 12.12 -64.77
N GLU A 87 -16.04 12.30 -63.63
CA GLU A 87 -14.59 12.51 -63.61
C GLU A 87 -13.81 11.23 -63.96
N LYS A 88 -12.51 11.38 -64.28
CA LYS A 88 -11.56 10.25 -64.27
C LYS A 88 -11.20 9.85 -62.83
N ILE A 89 -10.74 8.62 -62.64
CA ILE A 89 -10.19 8.19 -61.34
C ILE A 89 -8.86 8.92 -61.11
N ILE A 90 -8.78 9.67 -60.01
CA ILE A 90 -7.54 10.27 -59.51
C ILE A 90 -7.16 9.57 -58.22
N LEU A 91 -6.00 8.91 -58.23
CA LEU A 91 -5.43 8.20 -57.10
C LEU A 91 -4.35 9.01 -56.39
N ARG A 92 -4.41 9.00 -55.06
CA ARG A 92 -3.47 9.72 -54.19
C ARG A 92 -3.04 8.84 -53.02
N TRP A 93 -1.74 8.78 -52.73
CA TRP A 93 -1.31 8.36 -51.39
C TRP A 93 -1.43 9.55 -50.43
N THR A 94 -1.71 9.30 -49.15
CA THR A 94 -2.04 10.39 -48.21
C THR A 94 -1.58 10.11 -46.78
N GLY A 95 -1.77 11.09 -45.89
CA GLY A 95 -1.67 10.88 -44.45
C GLY A 95 -0.25 10.60 -43.98
N GLY A 96 -0.09 9.48 -43.26
CA GLY A 96 1.16 9.14 -42.58
C GLY A 96 2.35 8.93 -43.53
N TRP A 97 2.11 8.28 -44.68
CA TRP A 97 3.16 7.93 -45.64
C TRP A 97 3.79 9.17 -46.27
N VAL A 98 2.99 10.15 -46.71
CA VAL A 98 3.49 11.37 -47.38
C VAL A 98 4.37 12.17 -46.42
N ARG A 99 3.93 12.33 -45.17
CA ARG A 99 4.70 12.99 -44.11
C ARG A 99 6.02 12.29 -43.85
N ASP A 100 5.99 10.98 -43.61
CA ASP A 100 7.17 10.23 -43.20
C ASP A 100 8.18 10.11 -44.36
N LYS A 101 7.72 10.06 -45.62
CA LYS A 101 8.58 10.16 -46.81
C LYS A 101 9.30 11.51 -46.93
N LEU A 102 8.59 12.62 -46.74
CA LEU A 102 9.21 13.96 -46.73
C LEU A 102 10.26 14.12 -45.60
N LEU A 103 10.10 13.37 -44.50
CA LEU A 103 11.05 13.29 -43.40
C LEU A 103 12.14 12.20 -43.58
N ASN A 104 12.15 11.50 -44.72
CA ASN A 104 13.04 10.37 -45.03
C ASN A 104 12.99 9.24 -43.97
N ILE A 105 11.76 8.92 -43.52
CA ILE A 105 11.42 7.82 -42.61
C ILE A 105 10.70 6.73 -43.43
N GLU A 106 11.03 5.47 -43.19
CA GLU A 106 10.35 4.34 -43.84
C GLU A 106 8.92 4.16 -43.29
N SER A 107 7.94 4.00 -44.18
CA SER A 107 6.57 3.61 -43.87
C SER A 107 6.19 2.36 -44.68
N HIS A 108 5.43 1.45 -44.07
CA HIS A 108 4.94 0.22 -44.69
C HIS A 108 3.41 0.16 -44.80
N ASP A 109 2.74 1.10 -44.12
CA ASP A 109 1.31 1.36 -44.21
C ASP A 109 1.09 2.51 -45.21
N ILE A 110 0.11 2.36 -46.12
CA ILE A 110 -0.24 3.37 -47.13
C ILE A 110 -1.77 3.56 -47.19
N ASP A 111 -2.22 4.78 -46.92
CA ASP A 111 -3.59 5.24 -47.22
C ASP A 111 -3.69 5.57 -48.72
N LEU A 112 -4.56 4.89 -49.49
CA LEU A 112 -4.89 5.22 -50.88
C LEU A 112 -6.24 5.93 -50.96
N ALA A 113 -6.22 7.24 -51.23
CA ALA A 113 -7.40 8.05 -51.42
C ALA A 113 -7.86 8.05 -52.89
N ILE A 114 -9.17 7.86 -53.09
CA ILE A 114 -9.86 7.73 -54.38
C ILE A 114 -10.98 8.79 -54.47
N ASN A 115 -11.14 9.47 -55.61
CA ASN A 115 -12.16 10.53 -55.77
C ASN A 115 -13.61 10.00 -55.92
N LYS A 116 -13.87 9.11 -56.88
CA LYS A 116 -15.23 8.80 -57.35
C LYS A 116 -15.81 7.43 -56.95
N LEU A 117 -15.09 6.64 -56.15
CA LEU A 117 -15.48 5.26 -55.75
C LEU A 117 -15.22 5.03 -54.26
N THR A 118 -15.98 4.12 -53.64
CA THR A 118 -15.66 3.62 -52.29
C THR A 118 -14.48 2.64 -52.33
N GLY A 119 -13.76 2.51 -51.21
CA GLY A 119 -12.55 1.68 -51.13
C GLY A 119 -12.84 0.20 -51.43
N GLU A 120 -14.01 -0.27 -50.99
CA GLU A 120 -14.55 -1.58 -51.34
C GLU A 120 -14.73 -1.77 -52.85
N HIS A 121 -15.39 -0.83 -53.54
CA HIS A 121 -15.65 -0.93 -54.97
C HIS A 121 -14.36 -0.90 -55.82
N PHE A 122 -13.39 -0.05 -55.45
CA PHE A 122 -12.07 -0.07 -56.09
C PHE A 122 -11.33 -1.38 -55.82
N GLY A 123 -11.43 -1.93 -54.61
CA GLY A 123 -10.89 -3.26 -54.26
C GLY A 123 -11.48 -4.38 -55.10
N LEU A 124 -12.80 -4.40 -55.31
CA LEU A 124 -13.48 -5.38 -56.16
C LEU A 124 -13.01 -5.27 -57.63
N LYS A 125 -12.95 -4.05 -58.19
CA LYS A 125 -12.45 -3.84 -59.56
C LYS A 125 -10.96 -4.17 -59.71
N MET A 126 -10.15 -4.00 -58.66
CA MET A 126 -8.78 -4.49 -58.63
C MET A 126 -8.70 -6.03 -58.71
N GLN A 127 -9.64 -6.78 -58.11
CA GLN A 127 -9.72 -8.24 -58.33
C GLN A 127 -10.07 -8.59 -59.78
N GLU A 128 -11.03 -7.88 -60.39
CA GLU A 128 -11.41 -8.11 -61.79
C GLU A 128 -10.22 -7.91 -62.72
N TYR A 129 -9.51 -6.77 -62.59
CA TYR A 129 -8.29 -6.49 -63.37
C TYR A 129 -7.22 -7.58 -63.21
N LEU A 130 -7.00 -8.06 -61.98
CA LEU A 130 -5.98 -9.04 -61.65
C LEU A 130 -6.36 -10.50 -62.00
N ARG A 131 -7.63 -10.77 -62.31
CA ARG A 131 -8.07 -12.07 -62.85
C ARG A 131 -7.81 -12.20 -64.36
N ILE A 132 -7.68 -11.09 -65.09
CA ILE A 132 -7.37 -11.11 -66.52
C ILE A 132 -5.97 -11.73 -66.73
N PRO A 133 -5.82 -12.81 -67.54
CA PRO A 133 -4.54 -13.48 -67.74
C PRO A 133 -3.46 -12.53 -68.26
N GLY A 134 -2.28 -12.54 -67.63
CA GLY A 134 -1.15 -11.68 -67.97
C GLY A 134 -1.01 -10.46 -67.06
N ASN A 135 -2.09 -9.96 -66.44
CA ASN A 135 -2.03 -8.76 -65.59
C ASN A 135 -1.33 -9.03 -64.24
N ALA A 136 -1.62 -10.16 -63.58
CA ALA A 136 -0.94 -10.51 -62.34
C ALA A 136 0.56 -10.78 -62.55
N GLU A 137 0.90 -11.37 -63.70
CA GLU A 137 2.26 -11.62 -64.17
C GLU A 137 2.99 -10.29 -64.49
N LYS A 138 2.35 -9.35 -65.21
CA LYS A 138 2.87 -8.00 -65.54
C LYS A 138 3.36 -7.20 -64.32
N HIS A 139 2.70 -7.36 -63.17
CA HIS A 139 3.06 -6.67 -61.92
C HIS A 139 3.96 -7.50 -60.99
N GLY A 140 4.37 -8.71 -61.40
CA GLY A 140 5.26 -9.59 -60.62
C GLY A 140 4.61 -10.22 -59.38
N LEU A 141 3.28 -10.36 -59.38
CA LEU A 141 2.51 -10.98 -58.28
C LEU A 141 2.44 -12.50 -58.40
N ILE A 142 2.65 -13.02 -59.61
CA ILE A 142 2.69 -14.45 -59.97
C ILE A 142 3.89 -14.67 -60.91
N ALA A 143 4.51 -15.86 -60.88
CA ALA A 143 5.60 -16.21 -61.78
C ALA A 143 5.09 -16.50 -63.21
N GLU A 144 5.87 -16.15 -64.24
CA GLU A 144 5.48 -16.38 -65.64
C GLU A 144 5.13 -17.85 -65.90
N GLY A 145 3.90 -18.09 -66.38
CA GLY A 145 3.40 -19.43 -66.70
C GLY A 145 2.81 -20.24 -65.53
N GLU A 146 2.71 -19.68 -64.31
CA GLU A 146 2.22 -20.42 -63.14
C GLU A 146 0.70 -20.73 -63.22
N LYS A 147 0.37 -22.01 -63.49
CA LYS A 147 -1.00 -22.54 -63.59
C LYS A 147 -1.65 -22.79 -62.22
N LEU A 148 -1.95 -21.71 -61.52
CA LEU A 148 -2.80 -21.70 -60.31
C LEU A 148 -4.30 -21.73 -60.68
N SER A 149 -5.16 -22.29 -59.82
CA SER A 149 -6.62 -22.21 -59.94
C SER A 149 -7.12 -20.79 -59.64
N ASP A 150 -8.32 -20.40 -60.08
CA ASP A 150 -8.86 -19.05 -59.82
C ASP A 150 -9.04 -18.73 -58.32
N SER A 151 -9.34 -19.77 -57.52
CA SER A 151 -9.33 -19.72 -56.06
C SER A 151 -7.96 -19.31 -55.53
N ASP A 152 -6.91 -19.95 -56.04
CA ASP A 152 -5.57 -19.85 -55.47
C ASP A 152 -4.81 -18.67 -56.06
N ARG A 153 -5.10 -18.27 -57.30
CA ARG A 153 -4.75 -16.96 -57.87
C ARG A 153 -5.29 -15.85 -56.98
N THR A 154 -6.59 -15.82 -56.69
CA THR A 154 -7.19 -14.75 -55.86
C THR A 154 -6.55 -14.70 -54.46
N LYS A 155 -6.34 -15.85 -53.81
CA LYS A 155 -5.66 -15.94 -52.50
C LYS A 155 -4.18 -15.52 -52.51
N LYS A 156 -3.44 -15.82 -53.58
CA LYS A 156 -2.01 -15.52 -53.70
C LYS A 156 -1.74 -14.05 -54.07
N ILE A 157 -2.61 -13.48 -54.91
CA ILE A 157 -2.49 -12.11 -55.41
C ILE A 157 -2.88 -11.07 -54.36
N ALA A 158 -4.02 -11.27 -53.68
CA ALA A 158 -4.58 -10.32 -52.72
C ALA A 158 -5.01 -11.01 -51.41
N PRO A 159 -4.07 -11.54 -50.61
CA PRO A 159 -4.36 -12.28 -49.38
C PRO A 159 -5.03 -11.38 -48.34
N GLY A 160 -6.37 -11.44 -48.28
CA GLY A 160 -7.20 -10.69 -47.34
C GLY A 160 -8.47 -10.11 -47.95
N LEU A 161 -8.49 -9.81 -49.25
CA LEU A 161 -9.58 -9.06 -49.91
C LEU A 161 -10.92 -9.82 -50.05
N HIS A 162 -11.04 -11.01 -49.45
CA HIS A 162 -12.32 -11.72 -49.24
C HIS A 162 -12.94 -11.46 -47.86
N LYS A 163 -12.21 -10.86 -46.91
CA LYS A 163 -12.65 -10.68 -45.54
C LYS A 163 -12.95 -9.20 -45.26
N ILE A 164 -14.00 -8.71 -45.92
CA ILE A 164 -14.58 -7.39 -45.67
C ILE A 164 -15.32 -7.43 -44.33
N GLU A 165 -14.55 -7.48 -43.23
CA GLU A 165 -15.08 -7.31 -41.88
C GLU A 165 -15.37 -5.82 -41.68
N ALA A 166 -16.59 -5.42 -42.06
CA ALA A 166 -17.20 -4.15 -41.69
C ALA A 166 -17.23 -4.04 -40.16
N ASN A 167 -16.14 -3.52 -39.59
CA ASN A 167 -15.81 -3.65 -38.18
C ASN A 167 -16.81 -2.85 -37.32
N PRO A 168 -17.72 -3.51 -36.58
CA PRO A 168 -18.90 -2.82 -36.01
C PRO A 168 -18.56 -1.77 -34.96
N GLU A 169 -17.36 -1.84 -34.36
CA GLU A 169 -16.90 -0.92 -33.31
C GLU A 169 -16.17 0.32 -33.86
N LYS A 170 -15.66 0.30 -35.10
CA LYS A 170 -14.86 1.42 -35.64
C LYS A 170 -15.72 2.56 -36.21
N SER A 171 -16.76 2.23 -36.97
CA SER A 171 -17.88 3.11 -37.36
C SER A 171 -18.81 2.38 -38.33
N LYS A 172 -20.12 2.60 -38.26
CA LYS A 172 -21.11 1.96 -39.15
C LYS A 172 -21.14 2.49 -40.60
N ASN A 173 -20.26 3.43 -40.94
CA ASN A 173 -20.36 4.26 -42.15
C ASN A 173 -19.09 4.28 -43.03
N LEU A 174 -18.11 3.38 -42.82
CA LEU A 174 -16.88 3.33 -43.64
C LEU A 174 -16.83 2.08 -44.53
N GLU A 175 -17.10 2.25 -45.83
CA GLU A 175 -16.80 1.29 -46.91
C GLU A 175 -15.30 1.31 -47.29
N THR A 176 -14.43 1.03 -46.30
CA THR A 176 -12.97 0.98 -46.46
C THR A 176 -12.44 -0.45 -46.50
N ALA A 177 -11.52 -0.73 -47.41
CA ALA A 177 -10.97 -2.09 -47.61
C ALA A 177 -9.45 -2.12 -47.42
N THR A 178 -8.97 -2.93 -46.47
CA THR A 178 -7.54 -3.18 -46.20
C THR A 178 -7.04 -4.37 -47.00
N THR A 179 -5.83 -4.30 -47.56
CA THR A 179 -5.18 -5.41 -48.28
C THR A 179 -3.66 -5.37 -48.19
N LYS A 180 -3.00 -6.52 -48.34
CA LYS A 180 -1.54 -6.62 -48.36
C LYS A 180 -1.04 -6.98 -49.75
N ILE A 181 -0.35 -6.05 -50.41
CA ILE A 181 0.12 -6.18 -51.81
C ILE A 181 1.62 -5.90 -51.86
N LEU A 182 2.38 -6.79 -52.50
CA LEU A 182 3.86 -6.73 -52.58
C LEU A 182 4.57 -6.60 -51.20
N GLY A 183 3.90 -6.99 -50.11
CA GLY A 183 4.38 -6.87 -48.74
C GLY A 183 4.01 -5.55 -48.03
N ILE A 184 3.52 -4.55 -48.75
CA ILE A 184 3.00 -3.28 -48.23
C ILE A 184 1.55 -3.49 -47.75
N ASP A 185 1.17 -2.88 -46.63
CA ASP A 185 -0.21 -2.82 -46.16
C ASP A 185 -0.90 -1.57 -46.72
N LEU A 186 -2.04 -1.75 -47.39
CA LEU A 186 -2.72 -0.75 -48.20
C LEU A 186 -4.19 -0.61 -47.74
N ASP A 187 -4.54 0.57 -47.23
CA ASP A 187 -5.91 0.93 -46.86
C ASP A 187 -6.57 1.74 -47.99
N LEU A 188 -7.59 1.15 -48.63
CA LEU A 188 -8.37 1.78 -49.69
C LEU A 188 -9.46 2.67 -49.07
N VAL A 189 -9.40 3.97 -49.31
CA VAL A 189 -10.31 4.98 -48.75
C VAL A 189 -10.86 5.92 -49.83
N ASN A 190 -12.12 6.34 -49.70
CA ASN A 190 -12.66 7.43 -50.52
C ASN A 190 -12.34 8.80 -49.91
N LEU A 191 -12.17 9.81 -50.77
CA LEU A 191 -12.23 11.21 -50.36
C LEU A 191 -13.64 11.51 -49.84
N ARG A 192 -13.74 12.17 -48.69
CA ARG A 192 -15.03 12.47 -48.07
C ARG A 192 -15.07 13.81 -47.36
N LYS A 193 -16.27 14.36 -47.31
CA LYS A 193 -16.67 15.49 -46.47
C LYS A 193 -17.29 14.94 -45.18
N GLU A 194 -17.01 15.58 -44.05
CA GLU A 194 -17.50 15.16 -42.73
C GLU A 194 -18.28 16.32 -42.09
N THR A 195 -19.60 16.19 -42.00
CA THR A 195 -20.50 17.18 -41.37
C THR A 195 -20.82 16.75 -39.95
N TYR A 196 -20.42 17.53 -38.95
CA TYR A 196 -20.56 17.20 -37.54
C TYR A 196 -21.84 17.80 -36.94
N ASN A 197 -22.55 16.99 -36.14
CA ASN A 197 -23.73 17.42 -35.38
C ASN A 197 -23.32 17.61 -33.90
N GLU A 198 -23.81 18.63 -33.19
CA GLU A 198 -23.36 18.89 -31.81
C GLU A 198 -23.55 17.69 -30.86
N VAL A 199 -24.64 16.94 -31.06
CA VAL A 199 -25.04 15.76 -30.25
C VAL A 199 -24.28 14.48 -30.64
N SER A 200 -23.79 14.37 -31.89
CA SER A 200 -23.15 13.15 -32.39
C SER A 200 -21.63 13.26 -32.39
N ARG A 201 -20.95 12.17 -32.03
CA ARG A 201 -19.50 12.02 -32.27
C ARG A 201 -19.19 11.55 -33.70
N ASN A 202 -20.14 10.87 -34.34
CA ASN A 202 -19.98 10.35 -35.69
C ASN A 202 -20.56 11.38 -36.67
N PRO A 203 -19.74 11.96 -37.57
CA PRO A 203 -20.25 12.89 -38.58
C PRO A 203 -21.09 12.17 -39.62
N GLN A 204 -21.97 12.93 -40.29
CA GLN A 204 -22.52 12.52 -41.57
C GLN A 204 -21.41 12.61 -42.63
N MET A 205 -21.35 11.62 -43.52
CA MET A 205 -20.26 11.44 -44.49
C MET A 205 -20.82 11.52 -45.90
N GLU A 206 -20.23 12.38 -46.72
CA GLU A 206 -20.58 12.60 -48.12
C GLU A 206 -19.30 12.46 -48.97
N PHE A 207 -19.40 12.19 -50.27
CA PHE A 207 -18.24 12.31 -51.16
C PHE A 207 -17.75 13.76 -51.17
N GLY A 208 -16.44 13.96 -51.11
CA GLY A 208 -15.83 15.28 -50.99
C GLY A 208 -14.57 15.43 -51.83
N THR A 209 -14.17 16.67 -52.06
CA THR A 209 -12.94 17.02 -52.76
C THR A 209 -11.69 16.67 -51.95
N ALA A 210 -10.51 16.67 -52.61
CA ALA A 210 -9.23 16.48 -51.92
C ALA A 210 -8.91 17.63 -50.95
N GLU A 211 -9.39 18.85 -51.20
CA GLU A 211 -9.28 19.99 -50.28
C GLU A 211 -10.18 19.82 -49.05
N GLU A 212 -11.43 19.37 -49.21
CA GLU A 212 -12.30 19.06 -48.06
C GLU A 212 -11.76 17.89 -47.21
N ASP A 213 -11.21 16.86 -47.86
CA ASP A 213 -10.57 15.75 -47.17
C ASP A 213 -9.25 16.16 -46.48
N ALA A 214 -8.54 17.17 -47.01
CA ALA A 214 -7.40 17.79 -46.34
C ALA A 214 -7.83 18.57 -45.09
N MET A 215 -8.80 19.48 -45.24
CA MET A 215 -9.22 20.40 -44.18
C MET A 215 -9.85 19.68 -42.98
N ARG A 216 -10.54 18.56 -43.20
CA ARG A 216 -11.12 17.75 -42.11
C ARG A 216 -10.10 16.95 -41.30
N ARG A 217 -8.79 16.95 -41.62
CA ARG A 217 -7.78 16.12 -40.92
C ARG A 217 -7.30 16.74 -39.62
N ASP A 218 -6.50 15.97 -38.86
CA ASP A 218 -6.03 16.39 -37.54
C ASP A 218 -4.93 17.45 -37.60
N ALA A 219 -3.87 17.25 -38.40
CA ALA A 219 -2.76 18.19 -38.55
C ALA A 219 -2.50 18.56 -40.02
N THR A 220 -2.03 19.78 -40.28
CA THR A 220 -1.55 20.25 -41.60
C THR A 220 -0.50 19.30 -42.18
N VAL A 221 0.49 18.89 -41.37
CA VAL A 221 1.55 17.92 -41.76
C VAL A 221 1.03 16.51 -42.08
N ASN A 222 -0.25 16.19 -41.80
CA ASN A 222 -0.92 14.93 -42.15
C ASN A 222 -1.99 15.11 -43.25
N ALA A 223 -2.19 16.34 -43.74
CA ALA A 223 -3.21 16.72 -44.71
C ALA A 223 -2.67 16.86 -46.15
N MET A 224 -1.40 16.50 -46.36
CA MET A 224 -0.77 16.44 -47.68
C MET A 224 -1.09 15.12 -48.39
N PHE A 225 -1.13 15.19 -49.71
CA PHE A 225 -1.36 14.06 -50.62
C PHE A 225 -0.17 13.92 -51.58
N TYR A 226 0.03 12.74 -52.12
CA TYR A 226 0.97 12.47 -53.22
C TYR A 226 0.19 11.91 -54.40
N ASN A 227 0.08 12.69 -55.46
CA ASN A 227 -0.74 12.36 -56.62
C ASN A 227 -0.02 11.31 -57.48
N LEU A 228 -0.62 10.12 -57.63
CA LEU A 228 0.03 9.02 -58.35
C LEU A 228 0.11 9.27 -59.84
N HIS A 229 -0.70 10.16 -60.41
CA HIS A 229 -0.70 10.47 -61.84
C HIS A 229 0.43 11.45 -62.16
N THR A 230 0.54 12.56 -61.43
CA THR A 230 1.57 13.61 -61.69
C THR A 230 2.91 13.36 -61.01
N CYS A 231 2.98 12.52 -59.97
CA CYS A 231 4.15 12.33 -59.09
C CYS A 231 4.52 13.57 -58.26
N GLU A 232 3.53 14.37 -57.87
CA GLU A 232 3.71 15.60 -57.12
C GLU A 232 3.04 15.54 -55.74
N VAL A 233 3.61 16.24 -54.76
CA VAL A 233 2.98 16.45 -53.45
C VAL A 233 1.99 17.62 -53.53
N GLU A 234 0.74 17.35 -53.19
CA GLU A 234 -0.35 18.33 -53.12
C GLU A 234 -0.61 18.72 -51.65
N ASP A 235 -0.51 20.01 -51.33
CA ASP A 235 -0.78 20.57 -49.99
C ASP A 235 -1.91 21.60 -50.06
N PHE A 236 -3.15 21.09 -49.99
CA PHE A 236 -4.35 21.92 -50.00
C PHE A 236 -4.46 22.84 -48.77
N THR A 237 -3.76 22.54 -47.67
CA THR A 237 -3.71 23.41 -46.48
C THR A 237 -2.82 24.63 -46.68
N LYS A 238 -1.95 24.61 -47.70
CA LYS A 238 -0.97 25.64 -48.07
C LYS A 238 0.05 25.94 -46.96
N ARG A 239 0.08 25.13 -45.90
CA ARG A 239 0.91 25.30 -44.69
C ARG A 239 1.57 24.01 -44.22
N GLY A 240 1.23 22.85 -44.78
CA GLY A 240 1.82 21.56 -44.39
C GLY A 240 3.34 21.50 -44.62
N HIS A 241 3.82 22.06 -45.72
CA HIS A 241 5.26 22.21 -46.00
C HIS A 241 5.95 23.20 -45.04
N GLU A 242 5.32 24.35 -44.77
CA GLU A 242 5.85 25.39 -43.88
C GLU A 242 5.93 24.91 -42.43
N ASP A 243 4.85 24.31 -41.93
CA ASP A 243 4.75 23.70 -40.60
C ASP A 243 5.75 22.55 -40.44
N MET A 244 5.94 21.73 -41.48
CA MET A 244 6.93 20.67 -41.48
C MET A 244 8.36 21.22 -41.35
N ALA A 245 8.70 22.28 -42.10
CA ALA A 245 10.02 22.92 -42.02
C ALA A 245 10.23 23.65 -40.68
N ALA A 246 9.19 24.29 -40.15
CA ALA A 246 9.21 25.01 -38.88
C ALA A 246 9.12 24.10 -37.63
N ARG A 247 8.86 22.80 -37.81
CA ARG A 247 8.57 21.82 -36.74
C ARG A 247 7.36 22.20 -35.88
N ILE A 248 6.26 22.55 -36.54
CA ILE A 248 4.99 22.96 -35.93
C ILE A 248 3.91 21.89 -36.16
N ILE A 249 3.08 21.68 -35.14
CA ILE A 249 1.83 20.94 -35.19
C ILE A 249 0.68 21.95 -35.03
N ARG A 250 -0.15 22.01 -36.08
CA ARG A 250 -1.25 22.97 -36.28
C ARG A 250 -2.43 22.23 -36.91
N THR A 251 -3.67 22.61 -36.56
CA THR A 251 -4.89 22.11 -37.22
C THR A 251 -5.11 22.79 -38.59
N PRO A 252 -5.63 22.09 -39.63
CA PRO A 252 -5.91 22.73 -40.92
C PRO A 252 -6.93 23.87 -40.79
N LEU A 253 -8.02 23.60 -40.06
CA LEU A 253 -9.09 24.53 -39.69
C LEU A 253 -8.84 25.16 -38.30
N GLU A 254 -9.75 26.03 -37.88
CA GLU A 254 -9.71 26.70 -36.57
C GLU A 254 -9.66 25.65 -35.42
N PRO A 255 -8.71 25.75 -34.46
CA PRO A 255 -8.47 24.70 -33.49
C PRO A 255 -9.64 24.39 -32.54
N TYR A 256 -10.38 25.41 -32.08
CA TYR A 256 -11.48 25.24 -31.13
C TYR A 256 -12.63 24.42 -31.74
N GLN A 257 -13.10 24.81 -32.92
CA GLN A 257 -14.11 24.06 -33.67
C GLN A 257 -13.60 22.65 -34.01
N THR A 258 -12.35 22.53 -34.46
CA THR A 258 -11.71 21.23 -34.74
C THR A 258 -11.75 20.26 -33.55
N PHE A 259 -11.58 20.77 -32.32
CA PHE A 259 -11.67 19.96 -31.10
C PHE A 259 -13.09 19.80 -30.55
N LYS A 260 -14.04 20.71 -30.85
CA LYS A 260 -15.46 20.54 -30.53
C LYS A 260 -16.09 19.40 -31.36
N ASP A 261 -15.60 19.20 -32.57
CA ASP A 261 -16.07 18.19 -33.52
C ASP A 261 -15.55 16.77 -33.21
N ASP A 262 -14.22 16.55 -33.20
CA ASP A 262 -13.61 15.30 -32.66
C ASP A 262 -12.50 15.61 -31.63
N PRO A 263 -12.84 15.69 -30.34
CA PRO A 263 -11.87 15.96 -29.27
C PRO A 263 -10.69 14.99 -29.19
N LEU A 264 -10.78 13.78 -29.78
CA LEU A 264 -9.64 12.84 -29.82
C LEU A 264 -8.44 13.44 -30.57
N ARG A 265 -8.65 14.43 -31.44
CA ARG A 265 -7.60 15.19 -32.11
C ARG A 265 -6.62 15.82 -31.11
N VAL A 266 -7.05 16.25 -29.92
CA VAL A 266 -6.16 16.78 -28.86
C VAL A 266 -5.05 15.78 -28.53
N LEU A 267 -5.41 14.53 -28.19
CA LEU A 267 -4.45 13.48 -27.85
C LEU A 267 -3.61 13.06 -29.07
N ARG A 268 -4.20 13.04 -30.27
CA ARG A 268 -3.49 12.73 -31.52
C ARG A 268 -2.41 13.75 -31.84
N LEU A 269 -2.70 15.04 -31.70
CA LEU A 269 -1.72 16.11 -31.93
C LEU A 269 -0.59 16.07 -30.91
N ILE A 270 -0.86 15.80 -29.62
CA ILE A 270 0.18 15.56 -28.61
C ILE A 270 1.03 14.32 -28.97
N ARG A 271 0.43 13.28 -29.56
CA ARG A 271 1.18 12.12 -30.08
C ARG A 271 2.02 12.47 -31.33
N PHE A 272 1.54 13.31 -32.24
CA PHE A 272 2.35 13.73 -33.39
C PHE A 272 3.51 14.63 -32.96
N ALA A 273 3.26 15.57 -32.05
CA ALA A 273 4.30 16.41 -31.42
C ALA A 273 5.40 15.55 -30.79
N SER A 274 5.05 14.56 -29.96
CA SER A 274 6.02 13.67 -29.31
C SER A 274 6.59 12.56 -30.21
N ARG A 275 5.94 12.15 -31.29
CA ARG A 275 6.54 11.26 -32.32
C ARG A 275 7.62 11.98 -33.13
N LEU A 276 7.42 13.27 -33.43
CA LEU A 276 8.23 14.02 -34.39
C LEU A 276 9.23 14.99 -33.73
N ASP A 277 9.14 15.20 -32.41
CA ASP A 277 9.87 16.25 -31.66
C ASP A 277 9.51 17.67 -32.17
N TYR A 278 8.21 17.89 -32.38
CA TYR A 278 7.62 19.12 -32.94
C TYR A 278 6.86 19.93 -31.88
N THR A 279 6.85 21.24 -32.02
CA THR A 279 6.11 22.17 -31.15
C THR A 279 4.64 22.26 -31.56
N ILE A 280 3.73 22.48 -30.61
CA ILE A 280 2.31 22.77 -30.90
C ILE A 280 2.14 24.29 -30.98
N GLU A 281 1.45 24.76 -32.01
CA GLU A 281 1.17 26.19 -32.22
C GLU A 281 0.46 26.84 -31.01
N PRO A 282 0.75 28.11 -30.65
CA PRO A 282 0.12 28.78 -29.51
C PRO A 282 -1.41 28.82 -29.50
N GLU A 283 -2.07 29.03 -30.65
CA GLU A 283 -3.54 29.04 -30.76
C GLU A 283 -4.12 27.63 -30.58
N THR A 284 -3.54 26.66 -31.30
CA THR A 284 -3.84 25.23 -31.13
C THR A 284 -3.68 24.79 -29.67
N ALA A 285 -2.58 25.17 -29.00
CA ALA A 285 -2.32 24.87 -27.59
C ALA A 285 -3.31 25.55 -26.63
N LYS A 286 -3.72 26.79 -26.91
CA LYS A 286 -4.74 27.52 -26.13
C LYS A 286 -6.11 26.82 -26.21
N ALA A 287 -6.47 26.28 -27.37
CA ALA A 287 -7.71 25.50 -27.53
C ALA A 287 -7.66 24.15 -26.80
N MET A 288 -6.51 23.46 -26.78
CA MET A 288 -6.32 22.22 -25.98
C MET A 288 -6.51 22.45 -24.48
N GLY A 289 -6.08 23.60 -23.96
CA GLY A 289 -6.21 23.97 -22.55
C GLY A 289 -7.61 24.48 -22.14
N ASN A 290 -8.56 24.61 -23.07
CA ASN A 290 -9.89 25.15 -22.76
C ASN A 290 -10.75 24.11 -22.00
N PRO A 291 -11.30 24.42 -20.81
CA PRO A 291 -12.16 23.51 -20.05
C PRO A 291 -13.35 22.93 -20.83
N GLU A 292 -14.00 23.71 -21.72
CA GLU A 292 -15.12 23.21 -22.52
C GLU A 292 -14.67 22.06 -23.44
N ILE A 293 -13.51 22.20 -24.10
CA ILE A 293 -12.91 21.15 -24.93
C ILE A 293 -12.53 19.92 -24.08
N GLN A 294 -12.07 20.12 -22.84
CA GLN A 294 -11.78 19.02 -21.93
C GLN A 294 -13.04 18.25 -21.52
N ASP A 295 -14.15 18.93 -21.27
CA ASP A 295 -15.42 18.27 -20.91
C ASP A 295 -16.07 17.58 -22.12
N VAL A 296 -16.02 18.18 -23.31
CA VAL A 296 -16.43 17.50 -24.55
C VAL A 296 -15.54 16.27 -24.83
N LEU A 297 -14.24 16.32 -24.50
CA LEU A 297 -13.32 15.15 -24.54
C LEU A 297 -13.74 14.06 -23.53
N LYS A 298 -14.16 14.40 -22.30
CA LYS A 298 -14.66 13.41 -21.33
C LYS A 298 -15.95 12.74 -21.78
N ILE A 299 -16.82 13.46 -22.51
CA ILE A 299 -18.18 13.05 -22.86
C ILE A 299 -18.26 12.34 -24.22
N LYS A 300 -17.71 12.92 -25.30
CA LYS A 300 -17.82 12.37 -26.66
C LYS A 300 -16.90 11.17 -26.93
N ILE A 301 -15.85 10.97 -26.14
CA ILE A 301 -14.75 10.04 -26.47
C ILE A 301 -14.69 8.86 -25.48
N SER A 302 -14.89 7.65 -26.00
CA SER A 302 -14.76 6.42 -25.21
C SER A 302 -13.31 6.19 -24.73
N ARG A 303 -13.16 5.59 -23.54
CA ARG A 303 -11.86 5.49 -22.86
C ARG A 303 -10.91 4.48 -23.49
N GLU A 304 -11.43 3.58 -24.30
CA GLU A 304 -10.67 2.64 -25.13
C GLU A 304 -9.88 3.41 -26.22
N ARG A 305 -10.49 4.44 -26.83
CA ARG A 305 -9.81 5.29 -27.82
C ARG A 305 -8.82 6.27 -27.19
N VAL A 306 -9.07 6.70 -25.95
CA VAL A 306 -8.07 7.41 -25.12
C VAL A 306 -6.86 6.49 -24.86
N GLY A 307 -7.11 5.25 -24.42
CA GLY A 307 -6.08 4.24 -24.18
C GLY A 307 -5.22 3.91 -25.41
N ILE A 308 -5.84 3.77 -26.59
CA ILE A 308 -5.12 3.47 -27.85
C ILE A 308 -4.17 4.60 -28.27
N GLU A 309 -4.57 5.87 -28.14
CA GLU A 309 -3.65 6.98 -28.46
C GLU A 309 -2.57 7.11 -27.38
N LEU A 310 -2.91 6.96 -26.09
CA LEU A 310 -1.96 6.95 -24.98
C LEU A 310 -0.91 5.84 -25.10
N GLU A 311 -1.30 4.60 -25.41
CA GLU A 311 -0.35 3.49 -25.57
C GLU A 311 0.69 3.80 -26.66
N LYS A 312 0.25 4.38 -27.78
CA LYS A 312 1.12 4.83 -28.87
C LYS A 312 2.00 6.03 -28.49
N MET A 313 1.57 6.86 -27.54
CA MET A 313 2.37 7.97 -26.99
C MET A 313 3.49 7.43 -26.07
N LEU A 314 3.16 6.51 -25.15
CA LEU A 314 4.12 5.98 -24.17
C LEU A 314 5.10 4.97 -24.77
N LYS A 315 4.74 4.32 -25.89
CA LYS A 315 5.65 3.54 -26.76
C LYS A 315 6.36 4.39 -27.82
N GLY A 316 6.16 5.71 -27.81
CA GLY A 316 6.80 6.64 -28.74
C GLY A 316 8.26 6.96 -28.38
N PRO A 317 8.98 7.73 -29.23
CA PRO A 317 10.38 8.08 -28.99
C PRO A 317 10.58 9.15 -27.90
N ARG A 318 9.54 9.92 -27.55
CA ARG A 318 9.60 11.04 -26.60
C ARG A 318 8.45 10.98 -25.58
N SER A 319 8.27 9.82 -24.94
CA SER A 319 7.17 9.56 -24.00
C SER A 319 7.08 10.61 -22.88
N ARG A 320 8.22 11.09 -22.35
CA ARG A 320 8.32 12.26 -21.45
C ARG A 320 7.55 13.48 -21.98
N MET A 321 7.86 13.91 -23.20
CA MET A 321 7.24 15.07 -23.85
C MET A 321 5.73 14.89 -24.05
N ALA A 322 5.26 13.67 -24.28
CA ALA A 322 3.82 13.38 -24.36
C ALA A 322 3.11 13.61 -23.01
N LEU A 323 3.73 13.21 -21.91
CA LEU A 323 3.22 13.42 -20.55
C LEU A 323 3.33 14.89 -20.12
N GLU A 324 4.45 15.54 -20.42
CA GLU A 324 4.70 16.97 -20.17
C GLU A 324 3.66 17.86 -20.88
N LEU A 325 3.25 17.51 -22.11
CA LEU A 325 2.18 18.23 -22.83
C LEU A 325 0.79 17.96 -22.24
N ILE A 326 0.50 16.74 -21.76
CA ILE A 326 -0.75 16.43 -21.04
C ILE A 326 -0.82 17.24 -19.73
N ASP A 327 0.29 17.36 -19.02
CA ASP A 327 0.44 18.13 -17.78
C ASP A 327 0.24 19.64 -18.04
N ARG A 328 1.01 20.19 -18.98
CA ARG A 328 1.01 21.61 -19.38
C ARG A 328 -0.35 22.12 -19.85
N PHE A 329 -1.18 21.27 -20.46
CA PHE A 329 -2.54 21.62 -20.89
C PHE A 329 -3.62 21.27 -19.85
N GLY A 330 -3.24 20.83 -18.64
CA GLY A 330 -4.16 20.48 -17.55
C GLY A 330 -4.97 19.20 -17.80
N LEU A 331 -4.64 18.42 -18.83
CA LEU A 331 -5.40 17.27 -19.30
C LEU A 331 -5.32 16.05 -18.38
N TYR A 332 -4.49 16.07 -17.33
CA TYR A 332 -4.33 14.95 -16.39
C TYR A 332 -5.69 14.43 -15.88
N ARG A 333 -6.54 15.32 -15.36
CA ARG A 333 -7.86 15.00 -14.78
C ARG A 333 -8.86 14.50 -15.82
N THR A 334 -8.63 14.79 -17.09
CA THR A 334 -9.45 14.40 -18.23
C THR A 334 -9.07 13.00 -18.73
N VAL A 335 -7.78 12.65 -18.71
CA VAL A 335 -7.24 11.36 -19.18
C VAL A 335 -7.14 10.31 -18.06
N PHE A 336 -6.68 10.68 -16.87
CA PHE A 336 -6.30 9.79 -15.78
C PHE A 336 -7.24 9.87 -14.56
N THR A 337 -8.54 9.69 -14.80
CA THR A 337 -9.59 9.59 -13.76
C THR A 337 -10.60 8.53 -14.17
N ASP A 338 -11.18 7.79 -13.22
CA ASP A 338 -12.29 6.85 -13.46
C ASP A 338 -13.58 7.64 -13.79
N PRO A 339 -14.16 7.55 -15.01
CA PRO A 339 -15.38 8.28 -15.37
C PRO A 339 -16.67 7.56 -14.92
N THR A 340 -16.56 6.36 -14.32
CA THR A 340 -17.71 5.54 -13.94
C THR A 340 -18.17 5.80 -12.50
N ARG A 341 -17.39 6.57 -11.72
CA ARG A 341 -17.55 6.78 -10.28
C ARG A 341 -16.99 8.13 -9.85
N ASP A 342 -17.74 8.84 -9.01
CA ASP A 342 -17.17 9.93 -8.23
C ASP A 342 -16.20 9.35 -7.20
N LEU A 343 -14.92 9.72 -7.30
CA LEU A 343 -13.89 9.32 -6.35
C LEU A 343 -13.87 10.34 -5.21
N ALA A 344 -14.02 9.88 -3.97
CA ALA A 344 -14.07 10.73 -2.77
C ALA A 344 -12.71 11.38 -2.37
N CYS A 345 -11.76 11.40 -3.31
CA CYS A 345 -10.40 11.89 -3.16
C CYS A 345 -9.89 12.31 -4.54
N GLU A 346 -9.05 13.35 -4.55
CA GLU A 346 -8.50 13.96 -5.76
C GLU A 346 -7.08 13.46 -6.03
N PRO A 347 -6.61 13.41 -7.29
CA PRO A 347 -5.23 13.05 -7.61
C PRO A 347 -4.27 14.13 -7.13
N GLU A 348 -3.16 13.70 -6.51
CA GLU A 348 -2.07 14.60 -6.13
C GLU A 348 -1.19 14.90 -7.36
N THR A 349 -1.63 15.87 -8.17
CA THR A 349 -0.99 16.21 -9.43
C THR A 349 0.46 16.67 -9.29
N ALA A 350 0.90 17.14 -8.11
CA ALA A 350 2.32 17.45 -7.87
C ALA A 350 3.24 16.22 -8.04
N TYR A 351 2.71 15.00 -7.89
CA TYR A 351 3.46 13.76 -8.10
C TYR A 351 3.72 13.48 -9.59
N PHE A 352 2.91 14.02 -10.51
CA PHE A 352 2.93 13.63 -11.92
C PHE A 352 4.23 14.06 -12.61
N GLN A 353 4.58 15.35 -12.51
CA GLN A 353 5.83 15.88 -13.07
C GLN A 353 7.05 15.14 -12.49
N LEU A 354 7.14 15.06 -11.16
CA LEU A 354 8.26 14.41 -10.48
C LEU A 354 8.41 12.93 -10.89
N ALA A 355 7.30 12.26 -11.20
CA ALA A 355 7.31 10.88 -11.67
C ALA A 355 7.79 10.74 -13.12
N TYR A 356 7.27 11.53 -14.08
CA TYR A 356 7.74 11.42 -15.48
C TYR A 356 9.15 11.97 -15.68
N ASP A 357 9.56 12.99 -14.91
CA ASP A 357 10.95 13.48 -14.86
C ASP A 357 11.90 12.36 -14.39
N PHE A 358 11.54 11.63 -13.32
CA PHE A 358 12.38 10.55 -12.82
C PHE A 358 12.42 9.35 -13.78
N VAL A 359 11.29 8.95 -14.39
CA VAL A 359 11.30 7.87 -15.39
C VAL A 359 12.16 8.22 -16.60
N GLU A 360 12.14 9.47 -17.10
CA GLU A 360 13.05 9.90 -18.18
C GLU A 360 14.53 9.74 -17.76
N SER A 361 14.90 10.15 -16.54
CA SER A 361 16.29 10.02 -16.07
C SER A 361 16.76 8.55 -15.97
N ILE A 362 15.88 7.61 -15.61
CA ILE A 362 16.21 6.17 -15.64
C ILE A 362 16.31 5.66 -17.09
N VAL A 363 15.38 6.03 -17.97
CA VAL A 363 15.35 5.59 -19.38
C VAL A 363 16.55 6.12 -20.17
N THR A 364 16.96 7.35 -19.92
CA THR A 364 18.15 8.00 -20.53
C THR A 364 19.47 7.60 -19.87
N LYS A 365 19.42 7.01 -18.67
CA LYS A 365 20.57 6.64 -17.83
C LYS A 365 21.45 7.84 -17.44
N ALA A 366 20.84 8.83 -16.78
CA ALA A 366 21.54 9.98 -16.21
C ALA A 366 22.65 9.55 -15.23
N ASP A 367 23.74 10.33 -15.16
CA ASP A 367 24.96 9.99 -14.42
C ASP A 367 24.77 9.85 -12.90
N ASP A 368 23.69 10.41 -12.34
CA ASP A 368 23.33 10.31 -10.92
C ASP A 368 22.61 8.99 -10.56
N ILE A 369 22.19 8.21 -11.56
CA ILE A 369 21.44 6.96 -11.38
C ILE A 369 22.39 5.74 -11.48
N PRO A 370 22.53 4.93 -10.41
CA PRO A 370 23.32 3.71 -10.45
C PRO A 370 22.89 2.76 -11.58
N SER A 371 23.78 2.48 -12.53
CA SER A 371 23.49 1.71 -13.77
C SER A 371 22.75 0.39 -13.57
N LYS A 372 23.00 -0.29 -12.43
CA LYS A 372 22.27 -1.49 -11.99
C LYS A 372 20.74 -1.35 -12.04
N ILE A 373 20.21 -0.14 -11.83
CA ILE A 373 18.77 0.13 -11.85
C ILE A 373 18.21 0.00 -13.29
N PRO A 374 18.56 0.86 -14.26
CA PRO A 374 18.04 0.72 -15.63
C PRO A 374 18.43 -0.62 -16.29
N ASP A 375 19.65 -1.12 -16.03
CA ASP A 375 20.13 -2.36 -16.66
C ASP A 375 19.35 -3.62 -16.24
N ASN A 376 18.65 -3.60 -15.10
CA ASN A 376 17.92 -4.77 -14.57
C ASN A 376 16.40 -4.57 -14.45
N LEU A 377 15.92 -3.33 -14.39
CA LEU A 377 14.49 -3.01 -14.31
C LEU A 377 13.86 -2.61 -15.66
N LEU A 378 14.65 -2.15 -16.65
CA LEU A 378 14.19 -1.67 -17.96
C LEU A 378 14.86 -2.42 -19.13
N ARG A 379 14.86 -3.76 -19.06
CA ARG A 379 15.64 -4.64 -19.96
C ARG A 379 15.07 -4.71 -21.37
N ASN A 380 13.77 -4.52 -21.50
CA ASN A 380 13.03 -4.56 -22.76
C ASN A 380 12.04 -3.38 -22.86
N ASP A 381 11.42 -3.21 -24.02
CA ASP A 381 10.56 -2.04 -24.28
C ASP A 381 9.17 -2.15 -23.61
N ASP A 382 8.72 -3.35 -23.24
CA ASP A 382 7.53 -3.54 -22.38
C ASP A 382 7.78 -3.07 -20.94
N GLU A 383 8.96 -3.34 -20.37
CA GLU A 383 9.36 -2.84 -19.04
C GLU A 383 9.48 -1.31 -19.03
N LYS A 384 9.96 -0.69 -20.12
CA LYS A 384 9.94 0.78 -20.31
C LYS A 384 8.52 1.33 -20.44
N TYR A 385 7.66 0.69 -21.23
CA TYR A 385 6.26 1.08 -21.36
C TYR A 385 5.55 1.02 -20.00
N LEU A 386 5.76 -0.04 -19.22
CA LEU A 386 5.26 -0.16 -17.86
C LEU A 386 5.82 0.93 -16.93
N ALA A 387 7.09 1.32 -17.06
CA ALA A 387 7.66 2.44 -16.30
C ALA A 387 6.92 3.75 -16.56
N TRP A 388 6.61 4.05 -17.82
CA TRP A 388 5.81 5.22 -18.18
C TRP A 388 4.39 5.15 -17.59
N VAL A 389 3.71 3.99 -17.68
CA VAL A 389 2.39 3.81 -17.04
C VAL A 389 2.46 3.93 -15.51
N CYS A 390 3.54 3.50 -14.87
CA CYS A 390 3.74 3.71 -13.43
C CYS A 390 3.79 5.21 -13.07
N SER A 391 4.32 6.07 -13.94
CA SER A 391 4.31 7.52 -13.73
C SER A 391 2.92 8.15 -13.88
N THR A 392 2.07 7.66 -14.78
CA THR A 392 0.73 8.26 -15.01
C THR A 392 -0.24 8.00 -13.86
N VAL A 393 -0.12 6.86 -13.17
CA VAL A 393 -0.96 6.52 -12.02
C VAL A 393 -0.37 6.93 -10.67
N MET A 394 0.84 7.52 -10.64
CA MET A 394 1.51 7.90 -9.38
C MET A 394 0.73 8.94 -8.54
N PRO A 395 0.04 9.96 -9.12
CA PRO A 395 -0.88 10.83 -8.38
C PRO A 395 -2.03 10.14 -7.62
N TRP A 396 -2.28 8.86 -7.91
CA TRP A 396 -3.30 8.02 -7.25
C TRP A 396 -2.70 6.96 -6.31
N ALA A 397 -1.39 7.00 -6.03
CA ALA A 397 -0.71 5.99 -5.20
C ALA A 397 -1.07 6.07 -3.71
N ASP A 398 -1.19 7.29 -3.16
CA ASP A 398 -1.57 7.54 -1.75
C ASP A 398 -3.11 7.61 -1.54
N ALA A 399 -3.90 7.45 -2.60
CA ALA A 399 -5.35 7.58 -2.53
C ALA A 399 -5.99 6.45 -1.69
N PRO A 400 -6.98 6.75 -0.83
CA PRO A 400 -7.62 5.76 0.04
C PRO A 400 -8.25 4.60 -0.77
N MET A 401 -8.18 3.39 -0.21
CA MET A 401 -8.77 2.21 -0.83
C MET A 401 -10.30 2.31 -0.87
N ILE A 402 -10.87 2.03 -2.04
CA ILE A 402 -12.28 2.19 -2.35
C ILE A 402 -13.03 0.88 -2.04
N PRO A 403 -14.15 0.92 -1.28
CA PRO A 403 -14.93 -0.28 -0.98
C PRO A 403 -15.35 -1.04 -2.23
N HIS A 404 -15.29 -2.38 -2.17
CA HIS A 404 -15.70 -3.21 -3.30
C HIS A 404 -17.23 -3.32 -3.36
N PRO A 405 -17.88 -3.20 -4.55
CA PRO A 405 -19.35 -3.30 -4.68
C PRO A 405 -19.96 -4.61 -4.17
N LYS A 406 -19.16 -5.66 -4.06
CA LYS A 406 -19.49 -6.91 -3.36
C LYS A 406 -18.74 -6.91 -2.01
N PRO A 407 -19.42 -6.79 -0.85
CA PRO A 407 -18.76 -6.64 0.46
C PRO A 407 -17.83 -7.79 0.89
N THR A 408 -17.97 -8.96 0.27
CA THR A 408 -17.13 -10.15 0.54
C THR A 408 -15.78 -10.14 -0.18
N GLN A 409 -15.48 -9.12 -0.99
CA GLN A 409 -14.24 -9.01 -1.76
C GLN A 409 -13.40 -7.82 -1.29
N ARG A 410 -12.08 -7.91 -1.49
CA ARG A 410 -11.11 -6.90 -1.03
C ARG A 410 -11.39 -5.53 -1.67
N PRO A 411 -11.20 -4.41 -0.93
CA PRO A 411 -11.32 -3.08 -1.50
C PRO A 411 -10.28 -2.86 -2.62
N LEU A 412 -10.57 -1.90 -3.51
CA LEU A 412 -9.78 -1.62 -4.71
C LEU A 412 -8.88 -0.39 -4.51
N PHE A 413 -7.71 -0.39 -5.13
CA PHE A 413 -6.87 0.81 -5.21
C PHE A 413 -7.41 1.79 -6.25
N ALA A 414 -7.36 3.11 -5.98
CA ALA A 414 -7.81 4.12 -6.93
C ALA A 414 -6.98 4.09 -8.23
N ALA A 415 -5.65 3.98 -8.13
CA ALA A 415 -4.75 3.83 -9.28
C ALA A 415 -5.11 2.64 -10.20
N TYR A 416 -5.62 1.54 -9.64
CA TYR A 416 -6.11 0.40 -10.42
C TYR A 416 -7.42 0.71 -11.16
N LEU A 417 -8.37 1.41 -10.52
CA LEU A 417 -9.60 1.84 -11.18
C LEU A 417 -9.32 2.87 -12.28
N VAL A 418 -8.41 3.81 -12.04
CA VAL A 418 -7.99 4.82 -13.03
C VAL A 418 -7.34 4.16 -14.25
N ALA A 419 -6.49 3.15 -14.05
CA ALA A 419 -5.94 2.36 -15.15
C ALA A 419 -7.03 1.58 -15.91
N ARG A 420 -7.91 0.88 -15.18
CA ARG A 420 -8.92 -0.02 -15.77
C ARG A 420 -10.08 0.71 -16.46
N GLU A 421 -10.51 1.86 -15.93
CA GLU A 421 -11.68 2.59 -16.43
C GLU A 421 -11.33 3.90 -17.13
N GLY A 422 -10.34 4.65 -16.63
CA GLY A 422 -9.99 5.99 -17.14
C GLY A 422 -9.33 5.98 -18.52
N PHE A 423 -8.40 5.05 -18.75
CA PHE A 423 -7.73 4.83 -20.04
C PHE A 423 -7.71 3.35 -20.50
N LYS A 424 -8.55 2.49 -19.90
CA LYS A 424 -8.81 1.11 -20.35
C LYS A 424 -7.55 0.26 -20.56
N ALA A 425 -6.62 0.32 -19.60
CA ALA A 425 -5.38 -0.44 -19.63
C ALA A 425 -5.61 -1.96 -19.71
N PRO A 426 -4.78 -2.72 -20.46
CA PRO A 426 -4.88 -4.18 -20.51
C PRO A 426 -4.74 -4.82 -19.12
N ASN A 427 -5.47 -5.91 -18.86
CA ASN A 427 -5.49 -6.58 -17.54
C ASN A 427 -4.09 -6.81 -16.94
N LYS A 428 -3.11 -7.25 -17.74
CA LYS A 428 -1.71 -7.43 -17.31
C LYS A 428 -1.11 -6.18 -16.64
N VAL A 429 -1.45 -4.99 -17.13
CA VAL A 429 -0.98 -3.70 -16.59
C VAL A 429 -1.71 -3.37 -15.28
N CYS A 430 -3.02 -3.59 -15.23
CA CYS A 430 -3.84 -3.44 -14.03
C CYS A 430 -3.40 -4.39 -12.90
N ASP A 431 -3.03 -5.63 -13.24
CA ASP A 431 -2.49 -6.64 -12.31
C ASP A 431 -1.12 -6.21 -11.76
N VAL A 432 -0.23 -5.65 -12.61
CA VAL A 432 1.06 -5.07 -12.19
C VAL A 432 0.87 -3.92 -11.20
N ILE A 433 -0.02 -2.98 -11.49
CA ILE A 433 -0.32 -1.84 -10.59
C ILE A 433 -0.88 -2.36 -9.24
N THR A 434 -1.81 -3.31 -9.29
CA THR A 434 -2.40 -3.93 -8.10
C THR A 434 -1.36 -4.63 -7.24
N ALA A 435 -0.45 -5.40 -7.85
CA ALA A 435 0.63 -6.08 -7.14
C ALA A 435 1.64 -5.08 -6.54
N SER A 436 1.99 -4.03 -7.28
CA SER A 436 2.94 -2.97 -6.85
C SER A 436 2.48 -2.25 -5.59
N LEU A 437 1.16 -2.04 -5.46
CA LEU A 437 0.51 -1.47 -4.28
C LEU A 437 0.26 -2.51 -3.18
N SER A 438 -0.11 -3.75 -3.53
CA SER A 438 -0.37 -4.83 -2.56
C SER A 438 0.87 -5.28 -1.79
N HIS A 439 2.04 -5.28 -2.43
CA HIS A 439 3.33 -5.64 -1.81
C HIS A 439 4.15 -4.41 -1.41
N SER A 440 3.56 -3.20 -1.45
CA SER A 440 4.28 -1.92 -1.37
C SER A 440 5.11 -1.75 -0.10
N GLU A 441 4.51 -2.01 1.07
CA GLU A 441 5.20 -1.96 2.37
C GLU A 441 6.25 -3.07 2.52
N GLU A 442 5.96 -4.28 2.02
CA GLU A 442 6.89 -5.41 2.05
C GLU A 442 8.14 -5.12 1.22
N ILE A 443 7.98 -4.61 -0.01
CA ILE A 443 9.08 -4.27 -0.92
C ILE A 443 9.96 -3.18 -0.29
N ARG A 444 9.38 -2.07 0.19
CA ARG A 444 10.16 -0.98 0.81
C ARG A 444 10.93 -1.46 2.03
N ASN A 445 10.29 -2.23 2.92
CA ASN A 445 10.97 -2.77 4.09
C ASN A 445 12.09 -3.77 3.70
N HIS A 446 11.85 -4.68 2.74
CA HIS A 446 12.89 -5.60 2.26
C HIS A 446 14.10 -4.86 1.66
N VAL A 447 13.88 -3.81 0.85
CA VAL A 447 14.94 -2.97 0.29
C VAL A 447 15.71 -2.26 1.42
N ALA A 448 14.99 -1.61 2.34
CA ALA A 448 15.59 -0.86 3.44
C ALA A 448 16.42 -1.75 4.41
N GLN A 449 15.89 -2.91 4.83
CA GLN A 449 16.63 -3.81 5.72
C GLN A 449 17.81 -4.49 4.99
N CYS A 450 17.67 -4.86 3.72
CA CYS A 450 18.77 -5.43 2.93
C CYS A 450 19.91 -4.42 2.74
N ALA A 451 19.59 -3.16 2.37
CA ALA A 451 20.57 -2.09 2.28
C ALA A 451 21.22 -1.78 3.63
N LYS A 452 20.45 -1.74 4.72
CA LYS A 452 20.95 -1.54 6.09
C LYS A 452 21.90 -2.66 6.52
N GLY A 453 21.51 -3.93 6.35
CA GLY A 453 22.32 -5.09 6.72
C GLY A 453 23.65 -5.15 5.95
N LEU A 454 23.63 -4.81 4.66
CA LEU A 454 24.86 -4.73 3.84
C LEU A 454 25.73 -3.51 4.18
N ARG A 455 25.14 -2.39 4.65
CA ARG A 455 25.89 -1.25 5.21
C ARG A 455 26.42 -1.50 6.64
N ARG A 456 25.78 -2.39 7.41
CA ARG A 456 26.08 -2.71 8.83
C ARG A 456 25.80 -4.18 9.16
N PRO A 457 26.73 -5.10 8.84
CA PRO A 457 26.57 -6.55 9.08
C PRO A 457 26.37 -6.91 10.56
N ASP A 458 26.87 -6.07 11.47
CA ASP A 458 26.67 -6.13 12.92
C ASP A 458 25.20 -5.95 13.36
N THR A 459 24.34 -5.47 12.46
CA THR A 459 22.90 -5.26 12.72
C THR A 459 21.98 -6.29 12.05
N ILE A 460 22.55 -7.34 11.44
CA ILE A 460 21.78 -8.46 10.87
C ILE A 460 21.34 -9.39 12.00
N ASP A 461 20.04 -9.64 12.09
CA ASP A 461 19.46 -10.68 12.95
C ASP A 461 19.65 -12.05 12.28
N PRO A 462 20.40 -13.01 12.86
CA PRO A 462 20.62 -14.32 12.26
C PRO A 462 19.34 -15.15 12.06
N SER A 463 18.24 -14.81 12.75
CA SER A 463 16.93 -15.45 12.60
C SER A 463 16.08 -14.85 11.47
N ASN A 464 16.46 -13.68 10.93
CA ASN A 464 15.68 -12.94 9.94
C ASN A 464 16.59 -12.08 9.03
N ASP A 465 17.57 -12.71 8.38
CA ASP A 465 18.52 -12.02 7.49
C ASP A 465 17.86 -11.64 6.15
N PHE A 466 17.60 -10.34 5.96
CA PHE A 466 17.08 -9.75 4.72
C PHE A 466 18.06 -9.77 3.55
N THR A 467 19.34 -10.12 3.79
CA THR A 467 20.39 -10.26 2.79
C THR A 467 20.57 -11.71 2.33
N ALA A 468 19.93 -12.68 2.99
CA ALA A 468 20.05 -14.12 2.71
C ALA A 468 19.35 -14.54 1.41
N ARG A 469 19.86 -15.63 0.80
CA ARG A 469 19.40 -16.15 -0.50
C ARG A 469 17.94 -16.60 -0.48
N ASP A 470 17.51 -17.28 0.58
CA ASP A 470 16.14 -17.75 0.74
C ASP A 470 15.17 -16.66 1.15
N THR A 471 15.54 -15.76 2.05
CA THR A 471 14.72 -14.58 2.38
C THR A 471 14.40 -13.75 1.12
N LEU A 472 15.42 -13.48 0.30
CA LEU A 472 15.27 -12.74 -0.97
C LEU A 472 14.53 -13.54 -2.04
N GLY A 473 14.88 -14.81 -2.23
CA GLY A 473 14.22 -15.67 -3.23
C GLY A 473 12.74 -15.92 -2.92
N MET A 474 12.38 -16.09 -1.64
CA MET A 474 10.99 -16.25 -1.21
C MET A 474 10.20 -14.94 -1.32
N ALA A 475 10.83 -13.77 -1.09
CA ALA A 475 10.19 -12.47 -1.33
C ALA A 475 9.88 -12.27 -2.83
N ILE A 476 10.88 -12.47 -3.70
CA ILE A 476 10.70 -12.43 -5.16
C ILE A 476 9.62 -13.42 -5.63
N ARG A 477 9.58 -14.63 -5.07
CA ARG A 477 8.56 -15.63 -5.39
C ARG A 477 7.14 -15.23 -4.94
N ARG A 478 6.98 -14.46 -3.86
CA ARG A 478 5.69 -13.89 -3.45
C ARG A 478 5.25 -12.77 -4.41
N TRP A 479 6.18 -11.90 -4.80
CA TRP A 479 5.90 -10.79 -5.72
C TRP A 479 5.66 -11.29 -7.17
N GLY A 480 6.25 -12.42 -7.54
CA GLY A 480 6.01 -13.11 -8.82
C GLY A 480 6.76 -12.48 -10.01
N PRO A 481 6.42 -12.86 -11.25
CA PRO A 481 7.20 -12.50 -12.45
C PRO A 481 7.32 -10.98 -12.70
N THR A 482 6.41 -10.18 -12.15
CA THR A 482 6.36 -8.72 -12.34
C THR A 482 7.13 -7.95 -11.25
N TRP A 483 7.87 -8.63 -10.38
CA TRP A 483 8.58 -8.02 -9.24
C TRP A 483 9.47 -6.84 -9.63
N ARG A 484 10.11 -6.88 -10.81
CA ARG A 484 10.98 -5.81 -11.33
C ARG A 484 10.22 -4.49 -11.45
N THR A 485 8.99 -4.53 -11.97
CA THR A 485 8.12 -3.34 -12.08
C THR A 485 7.54 -2.93 -10.74
N GLN A 486 7.26 -3.87 -9.83
CA GLN A 486 6.81 -3.55 -8.47
C GLN A 486 7.90 -2.83 -7.66
N VAL A 487 9.16 -3.24 -7.79
CA VAL A 487 10.34 -2.58 -7.22
C VAL A 487 10.54 -1.19 -7.86
N LEU A 488 10.41 -1.08 -9.19
CA LEU A 488 10.47 0.21 -9.91
C LEU A 488 9.39 1.20 -9.43
N PHE A 489 8.14 0.74 -9.27
CA PHE A 489 7.02 1.56 -8.79
C PHE A 489 7.25 2.08 -7.37
N ASN A 490 7.76 1.24 -6.47
CA ASN A 490 8.02 1.64 -5.08
C ASN A 490 9.23 2.58 -4.97
N MET A 491 10.26 2.41 -5.80
CA MET A 491 11.37 3.37 -5.91
C MET A 491 10.89 4.73 -6.46
N LEU A 492 10.06 4.72 -7.50
CA LEU A 492 9.44 5.92 -8.09
C LEU A 492 8.63 6.69 -7.03
N TYR A 493 7.82 5.98 -6.25
CA TYR A 493 7.04 6.52 -5.13
C TYR A 493 7.92 7.16 -4.05
N GLU A 494 8.96 6.47 -3.55
CA GLU A 494 9.86 7.03 -2.53
C GLU A 494 10.64 8.26 -3.04
N VAL A 495 11.07 8.25 -4.30
CA VAL A 495 11.75 9.40 -4.93
C VAL A 495 10.81 10.60 -5.08
N VAL A 496 9.55 10.37 -5.46
CA VAL A 496 8.53 11.44 -5.55
C VAL A 496 8.26 12.03 -4.17
N LEU A 497 8.11 11.21 -3.12
CA LEU A 497 7.92 11.67 -1.74
C LEU A 497 9.10 12.47 -1.18
N ASP A 498 10.34 12.03 -1.41
CA ASP A 498 11.53 12.81 -1.00
C ASP A 498 11.55 14.19 -1.69
N ARG A 499 11.21 14.24 -2.99
CA ARG A 499 11.17 15.48 -3.77
C ARG A 499 10.03 16.42 -3.36
N THR A 500 8.79 15.94 -3.17
CA THR A 500 7.67 16.79 -2.70
C THR A 500 7.90 17.31 -1.29
N SER A 501 8.47 16.49 -0.39
CA SER A 501 8.78 16.92 0.99
C SER A 501 9.74 18.13 1.04
N LYS A 502 10.62 18.26 0.03
CA LYS A 502 11.59 19.35 -0.11
C LYS A 502 11.06 20.57 -0.86
N GLN A 503 10.04 20.40 -1.71
CA GLN A 503 9.43 21.49 -2.48
C GLN A 503 8.37 22.29 -1.71
N GLY A 504 7.98 21.84 -0.50
CA GLY A 504 7.30 22.70 0.48
C GLY A 504 5.78 22.53 0.57
N MET A 505 5.30 21.31 0.82
CA MET A 505 3.90 21.11 1.26
C MET A 505 3.66 21.66 2.68
N ALA A 506 2.59 22.43 2.84
CA ALA A 506 2.21 23.08 4.11
C ALA A 506 1.71 22.12 5.21
N SER A 507 1.58 20.81 4.91
CA SER A 507 1.38 19.75 5.90
C SER A 507 1.80 18.40 5.30
N PRO A 508 2.63 17.58 5.98
CA PRO A 508 2.85 16.20 5.58
C PRO A 508 1.59 15.36 5.82
N PRO A 509 1.32 14.30 5.02
CA PRO A 509 0.23 13.38 5.28
C PRO A 509 0.39 12.74 6.66
N LYS A 510 -0.72 12.64 7.41
CA LYS A 510 -0.74 12.35 8.87
C LYS A 510 -0.24 10.95 9.27
N HIS A 511 0.21 10.14 8.31
CA HIS A 511 0.63 8.75 8.50
C HIS A 511 2.08 8.45 8.06
N HIS A 512 2.98 9.45 7.98
CA HIS A 512 4.42 9.20 7.87
C HIS A 512 5.27 10.06 8.84
N ARG A 513 5.90 9.38 9.81
CA ARG A 513 6.97 9.90 10.66
C ARG A 513 8.02 8.81 10.89
N LEU A 514 8.71 8.42 9.81
CA LEU A 514 9.87 7.53 9.88
C LEU A 514 10.91 8.00 8.85
N PHE A 515 12.15 8.16 9.31
CA PHE A 515 13.40 8.36 8.56
C PHE A 515 13.28 8.76 7.08
N VAL A 516 13.27 10.07 6.78
CA VAL A 516 13.39 10.56 5.39
C VAL A 516 14.82 10.30 4.91
N LEU A 517 14.98 9.26 4.09
CA LEU A 517 16.21 9.01 3.33
C LEU A 517 16.33 10.02 2.20
N THR A 518 17.56 10.45 1.87
CA THR A 518 17.78 11.34 0.72
C THR A 518 17.52 10.60 -0.60
N PHE A 519 17.15 11.32 -1.66
CA PHE A 519 17.15 10.82 -3.05
C PHE A 519 18.32 9.87 -3.37
N THR A 520 19.56 10.28 -3.04
CA THR A 520 20.76 9.46 -3.25
C THR A 520 20.78 8.19 -2.38
N ASP A 521 20.36 8.26 -1.11
CA ASP A 521 20.24 7.08 -0.25
C ASP A 521 19.19 6.09 -0.75
N ILE A 522 18.07 6.58 -1.30
CA ILE A 522 17.01 5.76 -1.90
C ILE A 522 17.61 5.00 -3.10
N LEU A 523 18.17 5.71 -4.08
CA LEU A 523 18.78 5.09 -5.26
C LEU A 523 19.88 4.07 -4.90
N VAL A 524 20.77 4.41 -3.95
CA VAL A 524 21.82 3.50 -3.49
C VAL A 524 21.21 2.27 -2.83
N SER A 525 20.15 2.40 -2.04
CA SER A 525 19.50 1.27 -1.36
C SER A 525 18.83 0.31 -2.34
N TYR A 526 18.12 0.82 -3.35
CA TYR A 526 17.57 0.01 -4.45
C TYR A 526 18.68 -0.64 -5.29
N ALA A 527 19.75 0.07 -5.63
CA ALA A 527 20.89 -0.47 -6.38
C ALA A 527 21.67 -1.55 -5.61
N VAL A 528 21.75 -1.43 -4.27
CA VAL A 528 22.32 -2.45 -3.38
C VAL A 528 21.42 -3.68 -3.32
N PHE A 529 20.10 -3.51 -3.14
CA PHE A 529 19.13 -4.59 -3.17
C PHE A 529 19.18 -5.39 -4.48
N ILE A 530 19.10 -4.71 -5.63
CA ILE A 530 19.22 -5.34 -6.96
C ILE A 530 20.56 -6.06 -7.10
N GLY A 531 21.65 -5.44 -6.62
CA GLY A 531 22.97 -6.06 -6.60
C GLY A 531 23.04 -7.38 -5.80
N GLN A 532 22.35 -7.45 -4.66
CA GLN A 532 22.31 -8.65 -3.82
C GLN A 532 21.42 -9.74 -4.43
N VAL A 533 20.30 -9.38 -5.06
CA VAL A 533 19.42 -10.30 -5.82
C VAL A 533 20.19 -10.98 -6.96
N LEU A 534 20.98 -10.21 -7.71
CA LEU A 534 21.82 -10.73 -8.79
C LEU A 534 22.98 -11.59 -8.27
N LYS A 535 23.66 -11.15 -7.18
CA LYS A 535 24.75 -11.90 -6.54
C LYS A 535 24.30 -13.30 -6.10
N HIS A 536 23.08 -13.42 -5.61
CA HIS A 536 22.49 -14.71 -5.20
C HIS A 536 21.83 -15.50 -6.34
N GLY A 537 21.73 -14.95 -7.55
CA GLY A 537 21.10 -15.63 -8.69
C GLY A 537 19.62 -15.95 -8.46
N VAL A 538 18.89 -15.09 -7.74
CA VAL A 538 17.48 -15.30 -7.34
C VAL A 538 16.46 -14.49 -8.14
N GLN A 539 16.90 -13.82 -9.21
CA GLN A 539 16.09 -12.87 -9.98
C GLN A 539 14.88 -13.47 -10.73
N ASP A 540 14.83 -14.79 -10.93
CA ASP A 540 13.76 -15.50 -11.67
C ASP A 540 13.24 -16.74 -10.88
N VAL A 541 13.25 -16.66 -9.54
CA VAL A 541 12.85 -17.75 -8.61
C VAL A 541 11.36 -18.08 -8.65
N ASP A 542 10.51 -17.25 -9.25
CA ASP A 542 9.14 -17.59 -9.60
C ASP A 542 9.08 -18.81 -10.56
N THR A 543 10.04 -18.94 -11.47
CA THR A 543 10.14 -20.06 -12.42
C THR A 543 10.65 -21.37 -11.79
N PHE A 544 11.23 -21.30 -10.58
CA PHE A 544 11.86 -22.47 -9.95
C PHE A 544 10.83 -23.54 -9.61
N LYS A 545 11.12 -24.78 -10.01
CA LYS A 545 10.32 -25.96 -9.67
C LYS A 545 10.68 -26.43 -8.25
N PRO A 546 9.70 -26.67 -7.36
CA PRO A 546 9.96 -27.27 -6.06
C PRO A 546 10.58 -28.67 -6.18
N LEU A 547 11.53 -29.01 -5.30
CA LEU A 547 12.10 -30.37 -5.18
C LEU A 547 11.03 -31.43 -4.91
N LEU A 548 9.92 -31.06 -4.25
CA LEU A 548 8.81 -31.96 -3.91
C LEU A 548 7.47 -31.41 -4.38
N LYS A 549 6.64 -32.27 -4.94
CA LYS A 549 5.20 -31.99 -5.13
C LYS A 549 4.45 -32.27 -3.85
N GLY A 550 3.34 -31.57 -3.62
CA GLY A 550 2.51 -31.76 -2.43
C GLY A 550 1.98 -33.19 -2.24
N THR A 551 1.79 -33.94 -3.33
CA THR A 551 1.44 -35.38 -3.28
C THR A 551 2.52 -36.26 -2.66
N ASP A 552 3.78 -35.87 -2.84
CA ASP A 552 4.93 -36.69 -2.49
C ASP A 552 5.45 -36.30 -1.10
N LEU A 553 5.36 -35.02 -0.76
CA LEU A 553 5.46 -34.52 0.61
C LEU A 553 4.35 -35.09 1.53
N ALA A 554 3.11 -35.21 1.05
CA ALA A 554 2.02 -35.86 1.78
C ALA A 554 2.32 -37.33 2.13
N LYS A 555 2.85 -38.10 1.16
CA LYS A 555 3.30 -39.49 1.38
C LYS A 555 4.46 -39.56 2.37
N ALA A 556 5.50 -38.74 2.18
CA ALA A 556 6.69 -38.72 3.04
C ALA A 556 6.40 -38.28 4.50
N LEU A 557 5.32 -37.54 4.72
CA LEU A 557 4.82 -37.12 6.04
C LEU A 557 3.61 -37.95 6.52
N ASN A 558 3.29 -39.06 5.82
CA ASN A 558 2.16 -39.96 6.10
C ASN A 558 0.84 -39.25 6.49
N THR A 559 0.53 -38.12 5.84
CA THR A 559 -0.60 -37.26 6.20
C THR A 559 -1.40 -36.84 4.96
N LYS A 560 -2.73 -36.78 5.09
CA LYS A 560 -3.62 -36.42 3.98
C LYS A 560 -3.35 -34.97 3.50
N PRO A 561 -3.35 -34.70 2.18
CA PRO A 561 -3.26 -33.34 1.65
C PRO A 561 -4.35 -32.43 2.23
N GLY A 562 -4.00 -31.17 2.49
CA GLY A 562 -4.91 -30.17 3.07
C GLY A 562 -4.27 -28.77 3.11
N PRO A 563 -4.90 -27.78 3.76
CA PRO A 563 -4.44 -26.38 3.74
C PRO A 563 -3.00 -26.17 4.21
N TRP A 564 -2.52 -27.00 5.15
CA TRP A 564 -1.14 -27.02 5.65
C TRP A 564 -0.08 -27.25 4.57
N MET A 565 -0.47 -27.78 3.40
CA MET A 565 0.44 -28.10 2.30
C MET A 565 1.12 -26.86 1.71
N LYS A 566 0.48 -25.68 1.76
CA LYS A 566 1.12 -24.44 1.30
C LYS A 566 2.30 -24.08 2.20
N ASP A 567 2.04 -23.89 3.49
CA ASP A 567 3.05 -23.55 4.50
C ASP A 567 4.22 -24.55 4.48
N ALA A 568 3.93 -25.85 4.27
CA ALA A 568 4.95 -26.89 4.16
C ALA A 568 5.77 -26.83 2.85
N LEU A 569 5.15 -26.53 1.71
CA LEU A 569 5.88 -26.34 0.44
C LEU A 569 6.70 -25.05 0.44
N ASP A 570 6.23 -23.99 1.10
CA ASP A 570 7.00 -22.74 1.28
C ASP A 570 8.27 -23.00 2.14
N VAL A 571 8.20 -23.87 3.16
CA VAL A 571 9.38 -24.34 3.92
C VAL A 571 10.34 -25.17 3.04
N VAL A 572 9.83 -26.07 2.18
CA VAL A 572 10.67 -26.81 1.21
C VAL A 572 11.37 -25.85 0.24
N MET A 573 10.67 -24.82 -0.26
CA MET A 573 11.26 -23.81 -1.15
C MET A 573 12.34 -22.99 -0.45
N ALA A 574 12.12 -22.56 0.79
CA ALA A 574 13.13 -21.84 1.58
C ALA A 574 14.36 -22.71 1.90
N TRP A 575 14.17 -24.02 2.12
CA TRP A 575 15.29 -24.95 2.27
C TRP A 575 16.05 -25.15 0.94
N GLN A 576 15.35 -25.30 -0.18
CA GLN A 576 15.91 -25.43 -1.53
C GLN A 576 16.72 -24.18 -1.94
N LEU A 577 16.28 -22.98 -1.52
CA LEU A 577 17.00 -21.74 -1.78
C LEU A 577 18.26 -21.55 -0.91
N ARG A 578 18.32 -22.16 0.28
CA ARG A 578 19.55 -22.22 1.10
C ARG A 578 20.56 -23.24 0.59
N ASN A 579 20.09 -24.35 0.01
CA ASN A 579 20.92 -25.48 -0.41
C ASN A 579 20.81 -25.71 -1.93
N PRO A 580 21.30 -24.76 -2.77
CA PRO A 580 21.07 -24.79 -4.22
C PRO A 580 21.70 -26.00 -4.93
N ASP A 581 22.77 -26.57 -4.36
CA ASP A 581 23.50 -27.71 -4.92
C ASP A 581 22.93 -29.08 -4.48
N THR A 582 22.01 -29.10 -3.50
CA THR A 582 21.49 -30.35 -2.91
C THR A 582 20.18 -30.77 -3.56
N THR A 583 20.19 -31.89 -4.29
CA THR A 583 19.03 -32.43 -4.99
C THR A 583 18.23 -33.48 -4.20
N ASP A 584 18.72 -33.93 -3.05
CA ASP A 584 18.04 -34.91 -2.20
C ASP A 584 16.93 -34.24 -1.35
N PRO A 585 15.65 -34.65 -1.49
CA PRO A 585 14.55 -34.12 -0.69
C PRO A 585 14.54 -34.54 0.79
N ALA A 586 15.37 -35.50 1.23
CA ALA A 586 15.31 -36.05 2.60
C ALA A 586 15.42 -34.97 3.69
N GLN A 587 16.41 -34.08 3.57
CA GLN A 587 16.65 -32.99 4.53
C GLN A 587 15.56 -31.90 4.46
N ALA A 588 14.97 -31.66 3.29
CA ALA A 588 13.80 -30.77 3.16
C ALA A 588 12.56 -31.34 3.89
N ILE A 589 12.34 -32.65 3.84
CA ILE A 589 11.25 -33.33 4.56
C ILE A 589 11.48 -33.24 6.08
N GLU A 590 12.73 -33.37 6.53
CA GLU A 590 13.10 -33.19 7.94
C GLU A 590 12.86 -31.75 8.42
N ALA A 591 13.25 -30.74 7.65
CA ALA A 591 12.95 -29.34 7.96
C ALA A 591 11.42 -29.08 8.11
N VAL A 592 10.59 -29.72 7.28
CA VAL A 592 9.12 -29.67 7.44
C VAL A 592 8.64 -30.41 8.69
N LYS A 593 9.23 -31.55 9.07
CA LYS A 593 8.90 -32.25 10.32
C LYS A 593 9.18 -31.37 11.54
N VAL A 594 10.38 -30.76 11.60
CA VAL A 594 10.76 -29.82 12.67
C VAL A 594 9.79 -28.63 12.71
N SER A 595 9.49 -28.01 11.57
CA SER A 595 8.54 -26.89 11.52
C SER A 595 7.10 -27.27 11.88
N ARG A 596 6.65 -28.51 11.66
CA ARG A 596 5.32 -28.97 12.10
C ARG A 596 5.29 -29.29 13.59
N GLY A 597 6.39 -29.80 14.15
CA GLY A 597 6.54 -30.02 15.59
C GLY A 597 6.38 -28.72 16.39
N THR A 598 6.99 -27.62 15.95
CA THR A 598 6.87 -26.32 16.63
C THR A 598 5.55 -25.57 16.38
N LYS A 599 4.87 -25.83 15.23
CA LYS A 599 3.61 -25.16 14.88
C LYS A 599 2.36 -25.79 15.49
N ASN A 600 2.29 -27.12 15.65
CA ASN A 600 1.04 -27.83 15.95
C ASN A 600 0.36 -27.36 17.26
N ASP A 601 1.13 -27.18 18.34
CA ASP A 601 0.57 -26.90 19.67
C ASP A 601 0.29 -25.39 19.92
N SER A 602 0.81 -24.50 19.07
CA SER A 602 0.71 -23.04 19.23
C SER A 602 -0.18 -22.38 18.18
N GLU A 603 -0.01 -22.70 16.89
CA GLU A 603 -0.72 -22.00 15.82
C GLU A 603 -2.22 -22.33 15.78
N LEU A 604 -2.65 -23.54 16.18
CA LEU A 604 -4.08 -23.89 16.14
C LEU A 604 -4.90 -23.00 17.08
N SER A 605 -4.44 -22.86 18.33
CA SER A 605 -5.06 -22.03 19.36
C SER A 605 -5.08 -20.55 18.96
N SER A 606 -3.96 -20.04 18.44
CA SER A 606 -3.84 -18.65 17.95
C SER A 606 -4.72 -18.36 16.73
N ARG A 607 -4.76 -19.26 15.73
CA ARG A 607 -5.62 -19.14 14.55
C ARG A 607 -7.11 -19.17 14.93
N LEU A 608 -7.50 -20.02 15.89
CA LEU A 608 -8.87 -20.08 16.42
C LEU A 608 -9.25 -18.82 17.21
N ALA A 609 -8.40 -18.35 18.13
CA ALA A 609 -8.62 -17.11 18.88
C ALA A 609 -8.75 -15.90 17.94
N SER A 610 -7.88 -15.80 16.94
CA SER A 610 -7.95 -14.76 15.91
C SER A 610 -9.26 -14.82 15.11
N HIS A 611 -9.76 -16.03 14.79
CA HIS A 611 -11.02 -16.23 14.09
C HIS A 611 -12.24 -15.80 14.95
N PHE A 612 -12.29 -16.21 16.22
CA PHE A 612 -13.36 -15.79 17.14
C PHE A 612 -13.39 -14.27 17.35
N LEU A 613 -12.23 -13.63 17.55
CA LEU A 613 -12.12 -12.18 17.70
C LEU A 613 -12.53 -11.39 16.44
N GLN A 614 -12.40 -11.98 15.25
CA GLN A 614 -12.72 -11.31 13.98
C GLN A 614 -14.17 -11.52 13.54
N LEU A 615 -14.79 -12.66 13.86
CA LEU A 615 -16.11 -13.04 13.31
C LEU A 615 -17.18 -13.30 14.38
N THR A 616 -16.78 -13.73 15.59
CA THR A 616 -17.73 -14.13 16.65
C THR A 616 -17.95 -13.03 17.68
N ILE A 617 -16.90 -12.33 18.12
CA ILE A 617 -17.02 -11.25 19.14
C ILE A 617 -17.66 -9.95 18.59
N PRO A 618 -17.29 -9.42 17.40
CA PRO A 618 -17.76 -8.10 16.97
C PRO A 618 -19.29 -7.90 16.86
N PRO A 619 -20.12 -8.89 16.47
CA PRO A 619 -21.58 -8.75 16.46
C PRO A 619 -22.20 -8.40 17.83
N PHE A 620 -21.61 -8.85 18.93
CA PHE A 620 -22.10 -8.58 20.29
C PHE A 620 -21.62 -7.23 20.85
N PHE A 621 -20.53 -6.69 20.30
CA PHE A 621 -19.94 -5.40 20.68
C PHE A 621 -19.92 -4.42 19.49
N PRO A 622 -21.10 -3.99 19.00
CA PRO A 622 -21.21 -3.20 17.77
C PRO A 622 -20.58 -1.81 17.91
N GLN A 623 -19.53 -1.57 17.13
CA GLN A 623 -18.82 -0.29 17.10
C GLN A 623 -19.60 0.71 16.23
N ASN A 624 -20.11 1.77 16.85
CA ASN A 624 -20.80 2.92 16.23
C ASN A 624 -22.02 2.60 15.33
N LYS A 625 -23.22 2.58 15.94
CA LYS A 625 -24.42 3.06 15.24
C LYS A 625 -24.56 4.56 15.49
N SER A 626 -24.71 5.35 14.43
CA SER A 626 -25.20 6.74 14.50
C SER A 626 -26.71 6.75 14.77
N ALA A 627 -27.12 6.30 15.96
CA ALA A 627 -28.52 6.27 16.38
C ALA A 627 -28.97 7.67 16.83
N SER A 628 -30.10 8.13 16.29
CA SER A 628 -30.68 9.45 16.58
C SER A 628 -31.18 9.62 18.03
N ASN A 629 -31.34 8.52 18.79
CA ASN A 629 -31.75 8.51 20.20
C ASN A 629 -30.76 7.70 21.06
N ALA A 630 -29.73 8.37 21.61
CA ALA A 630 -28.78 7.72 22.54
C ALA A 630 -29.45 7.13 23.80
N LEU A 631 -30.55 7.76 24.26
CA LEU A 631 -31.34 7.36 25.44
C LEU A 631 -32.13 6.05 25.25
N GLU A 632 -32.43 5.64 24.02
CA GLU A 632 -33.10 4.36 23.76
C GLU A 632 -32.09 3.20 23.71
N VAL A 633 -30.91 3.46 23.13
CA VAL A 633 -29.81 2.49 23.08
C VAL A 633 -29.29 2.14 24.48
N SER A 634 -29.31 3.09 25.43
CA SER A 634 -28.90 2.83 26.82
C SER A 634 -29.94 2.08 27.67
N ARG A 635 -31.10 1.73 27.10
CA ARG A 635 -32.20 1.03 27.81
C ARG A 635 -32.39 -0.43 27.37
N GLN A 636 -31.71 -0.87 26.31
CA GLN A 636 -31.70 -2.27 25.91
C GLN A 636 -30.57 -3.01 26.66
N PRO A 637 -30.79 -4.26 27.11
CA PRO A 637 -29.72 -5.06 27.70
C PRO A 637 -28.60 -5.28 26.68
N SER A 638 -27.35 -5.16 27.13
CA SER A 638 -26.18 -5.32 26.27
C SER A 638 -26.13 -6.74 25.67
N PRO A 639 -25.90 -6.95 24.35
CA PRO A 639 -26.12 -8.26 23.70
C PRO A 639 -25.30 -9.44 24.24
N TRP A 640 -24.19 -9.18 24.93
CA TRP A 640 -23.39 -10.22 25.61
C TRP A 640 -23.97 -10.67 26.96
N ARG A 641 -25.04 -10.02 27.45
CA ARG A 641 -25.72 -10.32 28.73
C ARG A 641 -26.96 -11.22 28.56
N ASP A 642 -27.42 -11.46 27.34
CA ASP A 642 -28.49 -12.43 27.07
C ASP A 642 -28.06 -13.83 27.51
N ALA A 643 -28.94 -14.59 28.18
CA ALA A 643 -28.60 -15.89 28.77
C ALA A 643 -28.11 -16.94 27.75
N GLY A 644 -28.49 -16.82 26.47
CA GLY A 644 -27.96 -17.67 25.40
C GLY A 644 -26.52 -17.32 24.96
N ASN A 645 -26.07 -16.10 25.24
CA ASN A 645 -24.83 -15.51 24.74
C ASN A 645 -23.68 -15.53 25.77
N GLY A 646 -23.86 -16.08 26.97
CA GLY A 646 -22.81 -16.11 28.01
C GLY A 646 -21.47 -16.70 27.54
N HIS A 647 -21.53 -17.67 26.62
CA HIS A 647 -20.37 -18.28 25.95
C HIS A 647 -19.44 -17.27 25.24
N VAL A 648 -19.94 -16.08 24.89
CA VAL A 648 -19.15 -14.99 24.26
C VAL A 648 -18.07 -14.47 25.22
N LEU A 649 -18.37 -14.38 26.52
CA LEU A 649 -17.41 -13.92 27.53
C LEU A 649 -16.35 -15.00 27.83
N ASP A 650 -16.72 -16.27 27.77
CA ASP A 650 -15.78 -17.39 27.92
C ASP A 650 -14.86 -17.50 26.70
N LEU A 651 -15.40 -17.37 25.48
CA LEU A 651 -14.61 -17.29 24.25
C LEU A 651 -13.65 -16.09 24.23
N LEU A 652 -14.07 -14.93 24.75
CA LEU A 652 -13.20 -13.76 24.87
C LEU A 652 -12.09 -13.98 25.90
N THR A 653 -12.44 -14.54 27.08
CA THR A 653 -11.46 -14.92 28.12
C THR A 653 -10.44 -15.92 27.59
N TRP A 654 -10.90 -16.98 26.91
CA TRP A 654 -10.06 -18.00 26.29
C TRP A 654 -9.18 -17.42 25.17
N SER A 655 -9.73 -16.53 24.33
CA SER A 655 -8.97 -15.92 23.23
C SER A 655 -7.82 -15.05 23.74
N ILE A 656 -8.03 -14.25 24.80
CA ILE A 656 -6.93 -13.53 25.48
C ILE A 656 -5.94 -14.52 26.11
N GLY A 657 -6.44 -15.63 26.68
CA GLY A 657 -5.64 -16.71 27.21
C GLY A 657 -4.79 -17.46 26.17
N ALA A 658 -5.20 -17.50 24.90
CA ALA A 658 -4.59 -18.31 23.85
C ALA A 658 -3.60 -17.56 22.93
N LEU A 659 -3.61 -16.22 22.94
CA LEU A 659 -2.75 -15.39 22.09
C LEU A 659 -1.42 -15.05 22.76
N ASN A 660 -0.33 -15.04 22.00
CA ASN A 660 0.95 -14.49 22.43
C ASN A 660 1.01 -12.96 22.23
N ARG A 661 2.02 -12.31 22.82
CA ARG A 661 2.17 -10.84 22.77
C ARG A 661 2.11 -10.24 21.36
N LYS A 662 2.77 -10.83 20.35
CA LYS A 662 2.75 -10.30 18.96
C LYS A 662 1.36 -10.38 18.34
N GLU A 663 0.59 -11.39 18.72
CA GLU A 663 -0.78 -11.62 18.22
C GLU A 663 -1.79 -10.72 18.94
N ILE A 664 -1.58 -10.46 20.24
CA ILE A 664 -2.30 -9.42 20.99
C ILE A 664 -2.07 -8.03 20.35
N GLU A 665 -0.83 -7.68 20.02
CA GLU A 665 -0.50 -6.43 19.32
C GLU A 665 -1.19 -6.36 17.93
N ALA A 666 -1.40 -7.50 17.25
CA ALA A 666 -2.09 -7.56 15.95
C ALA A 666 -3.63 -7.55 16.04
N GLN A 667 -4.23 -8.21 17.03
CA GLN A 667 -5.70 -8.27 17.22
C GLN A 667 -6.25 -7.16 18.14
N TRP A 668 -5.40 -6.22 18.59
CA TRP A 668 -5.71 -5.13 19.53
C TRP A 668 -7.04 -4.40 19.24
N ARG A 669 -7.34 -4.14 17.96
CA ARG A 669 -8.57 -3.47 17.50
C ARG A 669 -9.87 -4.24 17.78
N PHE A 670 -9.80 -5.54 18.02
CA PHE A 670 -10.93 -6.39 18.39
C PHE A 670 -10.98 -6.67 19.89
N LEU A 671 -9.84 -6.59 20.58
CA LEU A 671 -9.73 -6.85 22.02
C LEU A 671 -10.14 -5.64 22.86
N MET A 672 -9.69 -4.43 22.50
CA MET A 672 -9.93 -3.25 23.32
C MET A 672 -11.39 -2.75 23.37
N PRO A 673 -12.15 -2.69 22.25
CA PRO A 673 -13.49 -2.12 22.29
C PRO A 673 -14.49 -2.91 23.16
N PRO A 674 -14.51 -4.27 23.16
CA PRO A 674 -15.29 -5.03 24.14
C PRO A 674 -14.92 -4.74 25.59
N ILE A 675 -13.62 -4.75 25.91
CA ILE A 675 -13.11 -4.54 27.27
C ILE A 675 -13.49 -3.14 27.79
N LEU A 676 -13.23 -2.09 27.00
CA LEU A 676 -13.62 -0.72 27.36
C LEU A 676 -15.15 -0.59 27.47
N LYS A 677 -15.91 -1.18 26.54
CA LYS A 677 -17.37 -1.10 26.58
C LYS A 677 -18.00 -1.78 27.82
N MET A 678 -17.34 -2.80 28.37
CA MET A 678 -17.72 -3.41 29.65
C MET A 678 -17.31 -2.56 30.87
N ILE A 679 -16.13 -1.92 30.82
CA ILE A 679 -15.68 -0.96 31.84
C ILE A 679 -16.59 0.28 31.89
N ASP A 680 -17.16 0.69 30.75
CA ASP A 680 -18.11 1.79 30.59
C ASP A 680 -19.58 1.39 30.79
N ASP A 681 -19.90 0.11 31.05
CA ASP A 681 -21.30 -0.35 31.29
C ASP A 681 -21.84 0.21 32.63
N SER A 682 -23.16 0.29 32.79
CA SER A 682 -23.77 0.81 34.03
C SER A 682 -23.76 -0.19 35.19
N GLU A 683 -23.64 -1.49 34.90
CA GLU A 683 -23.66 -2.57 35.88
C GLU A 683 -22.27 -2.89 36.44
N VAL A 684 -22.16 -2.97 37.77
CA VAL A 684 -20.89 -3.21 38.47
C VAL A 684 -20.27 -4.59 38.15
N GLU A 685 -21.08 -5.63 37.97
CA GLU A 685 -20.59 -6.96 37.55
C GLU A 685 -19.94 -6.92 36.15
N SER A 686 -20.59 -6.23 35.20
CA SER A 686 -20.06 -6.00 33.85
C SER A 686 -18.75 -5.21 33.90
N LYS A 687 -18.66 -4.15 34.73
CA LYS A 687 -17.40 -3.41 34.96
C LYS A 687 -16.29 -4.28 35.53
N ALA A 688 -16.59 -5.08 36.56
CA ALA A 688 -15.64 -5.97 37.21
C ALA A 688 -15.10 -7.03 36.22
N LYS A 689 -15.96 -7.62 35.39
CA LYS A 689 -15.56 -8.57 34.34
C LYS A 689 -14.71 -7.89 33.25
N GLY A 690 -14.99 -6.64 32.90
CA GLY A 690 -14.12 -5.83 32.03
C GLY A 690 -12.72 -5.64 32.61
N CYS A 691 -12.63 -5.35 33.91
CA CYS A 691 -11.34 -5.22 34.62
C CYS A 691 -10.58 -6.56 34.71
N GLN A 692 -11.26 -7.71 34.86
CA GLN A 692 -10.64 -9.03 34.79
C GLN A 692 -10.02 -9.33 33.42
N LEU A 693 -10.78 -9.08 32.34
CA LEU A 693 -10.31 -9.28 30.96
C LEU A 693 -9.11 -8.38 30.65
N LEU A 694 -9.14 -7.12 31.12
CA LEU A 694 -8.02 -6.20 31.01
C LEU A 694 -6.79 -6.66 31.81
N THR A 695 -6.98 -7.14 33.04
CA THR A 695 -5.89 -7.69 33.87
C THR A 695 -5.21 -8.85 33.17
N LEU A 696 -5.98 -9.82 32.65
CA LEU A 696 -5.48 -10.97 31.91
C LEU A 696 -4.71 -10.55 30.64
N LEU A 697 -5.24 -9.55 29.91
CA LEU A 697 -4.61 -9.00 28.71
C LEU A 697 -3.25 -8.34 29.02
N LEU A 698 -3.19 -7.50 30.06
CA LEU A 698 -1.97 -6.81 30.46
C LEU A 698 -0.92 -7.81 31.00
N GLN A 699 -1.33 -8.79 31.80
CA GLN A 699 -0.43 -9.87 32.26
C GLN A 699 0.12 -10.70 31.10
N ARG A 700 -0.69 -11.01 30.07
CA ARG A 700 -0.18 -11.66 28.83
C ARG A 700 0.80 -10.79 28.04
N MET A 701 0.71 -9.46 28.12
CA MET A 701 1.70 -8.54 27.53
C MET A 701 3.00 -8.45 28.34
N GLN A 702 2.95 -8.65 29.66
CA GLN A 702 4.12 -8.68 30.55
C GLN A 702 4.98 -9.95 30.37
N GLN A 703 4.37 -11.09 30.00
CA GLN A 703 5.06 -12.37 29.87
C GLN A 703 6.14 -12.35 28.78
N THR A 704 7.40 -12.21 29.19
CA THR A 704 8.56 -12.53 28.34
C THR A 704 8.55 -14.01 27.96
N THR A 705 8.81 -14.29 26.69
CA THR A 705 8.86 -15.66 26.16
C THR A 705 10.06 -16.41 26.74
N ILE A 706 9.83 -17.22 27.78
CA ILE A 706 10.84 -18.12 28.35
C ILE A 706 11.04 -19.27 27.37
N GLY A 707 12.02 -19.13 26.47
CA GLY A 707 12.58 -20.24 25.73
C GLY A 707 13.37 -21.15 26.67
N GLN A 708 13.19 -22.46 26.54
CA GLN A 708 13.97 -23.44 27.28
C GLN A 708 15.35 -23.58 26.61
N ASP A 709 16.39 -22.99 27.22
CA ASP A 709 17.76 -23.42 27.01
C ASP A 709 18.59 -23.13 28.27
N THR A 710 18.79 -24.15 29.09
CA THR A 710 19.58 -24.07 30.33
C THR A 710 20.99 -24.57 30.09
N THR A 711 21.86 -23.73 29.52
CA THR A 711 23.31 -23.75 29.80
C THR A 711 24.01 -22.49 29.24
N VAL A 712 25.11 -22.10 29.89
CA VAL A 712 25.96 -20.91 29.62
C VAL A 712 25.42 -19.56 30.15
N PRO A 713 26.05 -18.97 31.19
CA PRO A 713 25.74 -17.62 31.67
C PRO A 713 26.57 -16.55 30.93
N THR A 714 25.92 -15.63 30.22
CA THR A 714 26.57 -14.47 29.55
C THR A 714 25.87 -13.14 29.83
N ASN A 715 26.69 -12.11 30.06
CA ASN A 715 26.40 -10.73 30.50
C ASN A 715 24.97 -10.15 30.28
N PRO A 716 24.32 -9.59 31.32
CA PRO A 716 22.99 -8.97 31.23
C PRO A 716 23.05 -7.52 30.72
N MET A 717 23.43 -7.29 29.45
CA MET A 717 23.48 -5.92 28.87
C MET A 717 22.93 -5.82 27.43
N LYS A 718 21.62 -6.09 27.29
CA LYS A 718 20.66 -5.55 26.29
C LYS A 718 19.34 -6.35 26.34
N SER A 719 18.50 -6.13 27.36
CA SER A 719 17.18 -6.75 27.42
C SER A 719 16.18 -6.04 26.50
N ASN A 720 15.34 -6.82 25.80
CA ASN A 720 14.17 -6.30 25.10
C ASN A 720 13.18 -5.74 26.12
N LYS A 721 13.13 -4.41 26.30
CA LYS A 721 12.20 -3.78 27.27
C LYS A 721 10.73 -4.11 26.90
N PRO A 722 9.91 -4.59 27.84
CA PRO A 722 8.52 -5.01 27.58
C PRO A 722 7.58 -3.80 27.53
N THR A 723 7.89 -2.79 26.71
CA THR A 723 7.21 -1.49 26.73
C THR A 723 7.39 -0.74 25.41
N ASP A 724 6.40 -0.84 24.51
CA ASP A 724 6.27 0.09 23.37
C ASP A 724 4.80 0.33 22.99
N LEU A 725 4.01 -0.71 22.67
CA LEU A 725 2.63 -0.55 22.14
C LEU A 725 1.79 0.48 22.92
N LEU A 726 1.59 0.28 24.24
CA LEU A 726 0.73 1.13 25.06
C LEU A 726 1.21 2.60 25.14
N GLN A 727 2.51 2.84 24.96
CA GLN A 727 3.11 4.18 24.96
C GLN A 727 3.00 4.81 23.56
N ARG A 728 3.42 4.09 22.52
CA ARG A 728 3.36 4.46 21.09
C ARG A 728 1.94 4.77 20.61
N THR A 729 0.93 4.13 21.20
CA THR A 729 -0.50 4.33 20.89
C THR A 729 -1.22 5.30 21.83
N GLY A 730 -0.60 5.69 22.95
CA GLY A 730 -1.25 6.48 24.01
C GLY A 730 -2.28 5.72 24.87
N TYR A 731 -2.59 4.46 24.59
CA TYR A 731 -3.62 3.70 25.33
C TYR A 731 -3.35 3.56 26.83
N HIS A 732 -2.10 3.69 27.29
CA HIS A 732 -1.79 3.76 28.74
C HIS A 732 -2.55 4.88 29.47
N ARG A 733 -2.84 6.01 28.80
CA ARG A 733 -3.66 7.10 29.36
C ARG A 733 -5.13 6.75 29.34
N VAL A 734 -5.66 6.36 28.18
CA VAL A 734 -7.07 5.93 28.02
C VAL A 734 -7.47 4.87 29.05
N LEU A 735 -6.61 3.87 29.29
CA LEU A 735 -6.85 2.84 30.31
C LEU A 735 -6.82 3.39 31.74
N ALA A 736 -5.94 4.35 32.04
CA ALA A 736 -5.94 5.03 33.33
C ALA A 736 -7.20 5.89 33.51
N ASP A 737 -7.56 6.68 32.50
CA ASP A 737 -8.70 7.58 32.48
C ASP A 737 -10.04 6.83 32.63
N SER A 738 -10.14 5.59 32.10
CA SER A 738 -11.28 4.70 32.33
C SER A 738 -11.27 3.97 33.68
N LEU A 739 -10.10 3.63 34.25
CA LEU A 739 -9.99 2.84 35.49
C LEU A 739 -9.97 3.68 36.78
N PHE A 740 -9.31 4.83 36.80
CA PHE A 740 -9.22 5.68 38.01
C PHE A 740 -10.60 6.14 38.53
N PRO A 741 -11.59 6.51 37.69
CA PRO A 741 -12.95 6.82 38.17
C PRO A 741 -13.66 5.66 38.87
N LEU A 742 -13.26 4.40 38.62
CA LEU A 742 -13.86 3.25 39.31
C LEU A 742 -13.45 3.16 40.78
N LEU A 743 -12.39 3.88 41.18
CA LEU A 743 -11.94 3.96 42.58
C LEU A 743 -12.91 4.77 43.47
N THR A 744 -13.84 5.55 42.88
CA THR A 744 -14.87 6.31 43.62
C THR A 744 -16.18 5.54 43.83
N TYR A 745 -16.26 4.27 43.41
CA TYR A 745 -17.39 3.38 43.70
C TYR A 745 -17.28 2.84 45.13
N ILE A 746 -17.57 3.72 46.09
CA ILE A 746 -17.49 3.47 47.53
C ILE A 746 -18.90 3.45 48.18
N PRO A 747 -19.04 2.91 49.42
CA PRO A 747 -20.34 2.70 50.08
C PRO A 747 -21.28 3.91 50.27
N SER A 748 -20.81 5.13 50.02
CA SER A 748 -21.66 6.34 50.01
C SER A 748 -22.50 6.48 48.74
N LEU A 749 -22.15 5.80 47.65
CA LEU A 749 -22.81 5.87 46.33
C LEU A 749 -23.09 4.50 45.69
N THR A 750 -22.50 3.41 46.20
CA THR A 750 -22.57 2.06 45.63
C THR A 750 -22.79 1.03 46.74
N PRO A 751 -23.59 -0.03 46.56
CA PRO A 751 -23.74 -1.08 47.57
C PRO A 751 -22.40 -1.67 48.02
N LYS A 752 -22.29 -2.05 49.31
CA LYS A 752 -21.03 -2.54 49.91
C LYS A 752 -20.45 -3.75 49.17
N GLN A 753 -21.28 -4.71 48.78
CA GLN A 753 -20.85 -5.92 48.08
C GLN A 753 -20.32 -5.60 46.67
N GLU A 754 -21.04 -4.76 45.92
CA GLU A 754 -20.60 -4.23 44.62
C GLU A 754 -19.30 -3.44 44.72
N SER A 755 -19.13 -2.60 45.75
CA SER A 755 -17.90 -1.84 46.00
C SER A 755 -16.68 -2.75 46.19
N VAL A 756 -16.83 -3.83 46.99
CA VAL A 756 -15.78 -4.84 47.20
C VAL A 756 -15.51 -5.62 45.92
N LEU A 757 -16.55 -6.03 45.18
CA LEU A 757 -16.42 -6.74 43.91
C LEU A 757 -15.70 -5.90 42.87
N LEU A 758 -15.99 -4.61 42.76
CA LEU A 758 -15.37 -3.76 41.76
C LEU A 758 -13.90 -3.49 42.10
N LEU A 759 -13.61 -3.02 43.30
CA LEU A 759 -12.24 -2.66 43.69
C LEU A 759 -11.28 -3.87 43.66
N SER A 760 -11.74 -5.05 44.06
CA SER A 760 -10.92 -6.28 43.99
C SER A 760 -10.50 -6.68 42.56
N ASN A 761 -11.17 -6.16 41.53
CA ASN A 761 -10.81 -6.38 40.12
C ASN A 761 -10.13 -5.14 39.47
N VAL A 762 -10.41 -3.93 39.97
CA VAL A 762 -9.78 -2.68 39.49
C VAL A 762 -8.31 -2.55 39.91
N PHE A 763 -7.96 -2.89 41.16
CA PHE A 763 -6.57 -2.80 41.63
C PHE A 763 -5.59 -3.70 40.86
N PRO A 764 -5.89 -4.99 40.58
CA PRO A 764 -5.04 -5.83 39.72
C PRO A 764 -4.85 -5.26 38.31
N ALA A 765 -5.88 -4.63 37.72
CA ALA A 765 -5.78 -4.01 36.40
C ALA A 765 -4.85 -2.80 36.41
N LEU A 766 -5.00 -1.91 37.40
CA LEU A 766 -4.17 -0.71 37.58
C LEU A 766 -2.71 -1.08 37.90
N LEU A 767 -2.47 -2.08 38.75
CA LEU A 767 -1.12 -2.57 39.05
C LEU A 767 -0.46 -3.20 37.81
N SER A 768 -1.21 -4.03 37.06
CA SER A 768 -0.71 -4.63 35.83
C SER A 768 -0.39 -3.60 34.74
N LEU A 769 -1.12 -2.48 34.72
CA LEU A 769 -0.82 -1.32 33.88
C LEU A 769 0.44 -0.58 34.35
N ALA A 770 0.61 -0.40 35.67
CA ALA A 770 1.80 0.24 36.26
C ALA A 770 3.10 -0.53 35.97
N HIS A 771 3.06 -1.86 35.96
CA HIS A 771 4.20 -2.70 35.53
C HIS A 771 4.57 -2.54 34.05
N LEU A 772 3.67 -2.01 33.22
CA LEU A 772 3.88 -1.69 31.81
C LEU A 772 4.17 -0.19 31.57
N LEU A 773 4.56 0.55 32.62
CA LEU A 773 5.09 1.92 32.55
C LEU A 773 6.61 1.95 32.74
N PRO A 774 7.32 2.97 32.23
CA PRO A 774 8.76 3.05 32.35
C PRO A 774 9.17 3.38 33.80
N GLN A 775 10.24 2.74 34.26
CA GLN A 775 10.89 3.09 35.52
C GLN A 775 11.47 4.50 35.44
N GLY A 776 11.32 5.27 36.52
CA GLY A 776 11.79 6.65 36.61
C GLY A 776 13.28 6.76 36.97
N ASP A 777 14.16 6.35 36.06
CA ASP A 777 15.62 6.44 36.28
C ASP A 777 16.06 7.91 36.34
N ALA A 778 16.57 8.33 37.52
CA ALA A 778 16.96 9.71 37.83
C ALA A 778 18.14 10.28 37.01
N SER A 779 18.69 9.50 36.08
CA SER A 779 19.79 9.86 35.18
C SER A 779 19.37 9.97 33.70
N SER A 780 18.06 9.94 33.41
CA SER A 780 17.54 9.97 32.04
C SER A 780 17.16 11.39 31.54
N THR A 781 17.19 11.59 30.23
CA THR A 781 17.11 12.92 29.58
C THR A 781 15.74 13.61 29.71
N PRO A 782 15.67 14.96 29.71
CA PRO A 782 14.48 15.75 30.07
C PRO A 782 13.34 15.76 29.01
N SER A 783 13.25 14.75 28.15
CA SER A 783 12.24 14.61 27.09
C SER A 783 10.93 13.96 27.54
N THR A 784 10.88 13.39 28.75
CA THR A 784 9.74 12.62 29.25
C THR A 784 9.01 13.39 30.34
N SER A 785 7.73 13.72 30.15
CA SER A 785 6.93 14.40 31.17
C SER A 785 6.79 13.49 32.42
N PRO A 786 7.03 13.97 33.65
CA PRO A 786 7.15 13.12 34.85
C PRO A 786 5.89 12.29 35.16
N ILE A 787 4.73 12.78 34.71
CA ILE A 787 3.40 12.15 34.79
C ILE A 787 3.38 10.70 34.26
N ASN A 788 4.23 10.37 33.27
CA ASN A 788 4.21 9.08 32.57
C ASN A 788 5.06 7.96 33.23
N THR A 789 5.65 8.20 34.41
CA THR A 789 6.52 7.20 35.07
C THR A 789 5.74 6.20 35.93
N LYS A 790 6.24 4.96 36.07
CA LYS A 790 5.67 3.96 37.00
C LYS A 790 5.54 4.54 38.42
N THR A 791 6.57 5.23 38.90
CA THR A 791 6.62 5.84 40.23
C THR A 791 5.52 6.88 40.44
N HIS A 792 5.29 7.78 39.47
CA HIS A 792 4.20 8.76 39.53
C HIS A 792 2.82 8.11 39.46
N PHE A 793 2.66 7.06 38.65
CA PHE A 793 1.39 6.33 38.54
C PHE A 793 1.02 5.63 39.87
N LEU A 794 1.97 4.93 40.48
CA LEU A 794 1.78 4.27 41.78
C LEU A 794 1.55 5.29 42.92
N ASP A 795 2.29 6.41 42.91
CA ASP A 795 2.11 7.54 43.83
C ASP A 795 0.70 8.16 43.74
N ASN A 796 0.13 8.26 42.53
CA ASN A 796 -1.25 8.69 42.34
C ASN A 796 -2.25 7.62 42.81
N LEU A 797 -2.02 6.34 42.49
CA LEU A 797 -2.86 5.21 42.91
C LEU A 797 -2.91 5.07 44.44
N TYR A 798 -1.80 5.30 45.13
CA TYR A 798 -1.72 5.31 46.60
C TYR A 798 -2.64 6.37 47.20
N ARG A 799 -2.59 7.61 46.67
CA ARG A 799 -3.43 8.72 47.14
C ARG A 799 -4.91 8.53 46.78
N GLN A 800 -5.21 8.33 45.49
CA GLN A 800 -6.58 8.34 44.98
C GLN A 800 -7.32 7.00 45.18
N GLY A 801 -6.61 5.88 45.18
CA GLY A 801 -7.20 4.55 45.35
C GLY A 801 -7.30 4.10 46.80
N ILE A 802 -6.38 4.49 47.68
CA ILE A 802 -6.35 3.97 49.06
C ILE A 802 -6.64 5.06 50.09
N LEU A 803 -5.80 6.09 50.18
CA LEU A 803 -5.97 7.12 51.21
C LEU A 803 -7.32 7.85 51.06
N HIS A 804 -7.70 8.24 49.85
CA HIS A 804 -8.92 9.00 49.61
C HIS A 804 -10.21 8.21 49.97
N PRO A 805 -10.42 6.95 49.50
CA PRO A 805 -11.53 6.12 49.98
C PRO A 805 -11.56 5.92 51.50
N LEU A 806 -10.42 5.62 52.14
CA LEU A 806 -10.37 5.43 53.59
C LEU A 806 -10.75 6.70 54.36
N THR A 807 -10.45 7.90 53.84
CA THR A 807 -10.89 9.17 54.44
C THR A 807 -12.37 9.50 54.26
N HIS A 808 -13.11 8.79 53.40
CA HIS A 808 -14.57 8.95 53.26
C HIS A 808 -15.39 8.02 54.15
N PHE A 809 -14.75 7.05 54.83
CA PHE A 809 -15.46 6.14 55.73
C PHE A 809 -15.63 6.82 57.10
N PRO A 810 -16.85 6.84 57.71
CA PRO A 810 -17.08 7.50 59.00
C PRO A 810 -16.14 7.00 60.11
N THR A 811 -15.87 5.69 60.10
CA THR A 811 -14.66 5.06 60.64
C THR A 811 -14.20 3.99 59.64
N PRO A 812 -12.91 3.63 59.55
CA PRO A 812 -12.48 2.52 58.70
C PRO A 812 -13.06 1.16 59.15
N THR A 813 -13.48 1.03 60.42
CA THR A 813 -14.22 -0.12 60.96
C THR A 813 -15.67 -0.20 60.47
N THR A 814 -16.26 0.88 59.93
CA THR A 814 -17.63 0.89 59.38
C THR A 814 -17.78 -0.08 58.19
N TYR A 815 -16.73 -0.25 57.38
CA TYR A 815 -16.74 -1.11 56.19
C TYR A 815 -15.56 -2.09 56.19
N PRO A 816 -15.51 -3.04 57.15
CA PRO A 816 -14.29 -3.77 57.51
C PRO A 816 -13.69 -4.54 56.34
N GLN A 817 -14.50 -5.31 55.60
CA GLN A 817 -14.07 -6.06 54.41
C GLN A 817 -13.48 -5.17 53.30
N LEU A 818 -13.97 -3.93 53.18
CA LEU A 818 -13.49 -2.97 52.19
C LEU A 818 -12.19 -2.31 52.65
N SER A 819 -12.09 -1.99 53.93
CA SER A 819 -10.84 -1.51 54.55
C SER A 819 -9.76 -2.59 54.51
N THR A 820 -10.04 -3.85 54.83
CA THR A 820 -9.11 -4.98 54.70
C THR A 820 -8.62 -5.13 53.25
N LEU A 821 -9.52 -5.02 52.27
CA LEU A 821 -9.13 -5.02 50.85
C LEU A 821 -8.16 -3.86 50.54
N LEU A 822 -8.51 -2.62 50.92
CA LEU A 822 -7.67 -1.44 50.68
C LEU A 822 -6.30 -1.53 51.37
N LEU A 823 -6.24 -2.08 52.59
CA LEU A 823 -4.98 -2.29 53.33
C LEU A 823 -4.12 -3.42 52.76
N SER A 824 -4.74 -4.45 52.14
CA SER A 824 -3.97 -5.45 51.38
C SER A 824 -3.25 -4.81 50.19
N GLN A 825 -3.92 -3.89 49.48
CA GLN A 825 -3.32 -3.17 48.36
C GLN A 825 -2.30 -2.13 48.84
N LEU A 826 -2.48 -1.55 50.03
CA LEU A 826 -1.52 -0.62 50.64
C LEU A 826 -0.16 -1.28 50.86
N SER A 827 -0.16 -2.54 51.30
CA SER A 827 1.04 -3.36 51.46
C SER A 827 1.71 -3.59 50.09
N THR A 828 0.95 -4.03 49.08
CA THR A 828 1.49 -4.21 47.71
C THR A 828 2.07 -2.92 47.13
N LEU A 829 1.39 -1.77 47.28
CA LEU A 829 1.86 -0.49 46.76
C LEU A 829 3.04 0.10 47.54
N THR A 830 3.19 -0.21 48.84
CA THR A 830 4.37 0.22 49.61
C THR A 830 5.63 -0.52 49.18
N HIS A 831 5.57 -1.85 48.97
CA HIS A 831 6.70 -2.60 48.39
C HIS A 831 7.03 -2.15 46.96
N GLU A 832 6.03 -1.88 46.11
CA GLU A 832 6.22 -1.45 44.71
C GLU A 832 6.75 0.00 44.58
N LEU A 833 6.56 0.84 45.60
CA LEU A 833 7.17 2.18 45.70
C LEU A 833 8.52 2.18 46.43
N GLY A 834 8.76 1.23 47.33
CA GLY A 834 9.93 1.20 48.21
C GLY A 834 10.08 2.51 49.00
N ILE A 835 11.29 3.07 49.02
CA ILE A 835 11.65 4.31 49.74
C ILE A 835 10.75 5.50 49.36
N GLU A 836 10.23 5.55 48.13
CA GLU A 836 9.32 6.62 47.72
C GLU A 836 8.01 6.65 48.53
N SER A 837 7.57 5.52 49.09
CA SER A 837 6.39 5.46 49.97
C SER A 837 6.53 6.37 51.21
N ALA A 838 7.76 6.71 51.62
CA ALA A 838 8.07 7.52 52.80
C ALA A 838 7.57 8.99 52.73
N LYS A 839 6.98 9.42 51.60
CA LYS A 839 6.26 10.70 51.47
C LYS A 839 4.79 10.64 51.93
N HIS A 840 4.22 9.46 52.10
CA HIS A 840 2.81 9.29 52.52
C HIS A 840 2.64 9.07 54.04
N LEU A 841 3.73 8.82 54.78
CA LEU A 841 3.72 8.48 56.22
C LEU A 841 2.84 9.39 57.09
N SER A 842 2.81 10.69 56.80
CA SER A 842 2.04 11.69 57.55
C SER A 842 0.53 11.52 57.44
N ALA A 843 0.04 10.78 56.44
CA ALA A 843 -1.35 10.33 56.35
C ALA A 843 -1.48 8.85 56.75
N THR A 844 -0.58 8.00 56.26
CA THR A 844 -0.68 6.54 56.43
C THR A 844 -0.53 6.09 57.89
N VAL A 845 0.44 6.60 58.64
CA VAL A 845 0.72 6.10 60.00
C VAL A 845 -0.36 6.50 61.01
N PRO A 846 -0.82 7.78 61.07
CA PRO A 846 -1.94 8.15 61.93
C PRO A 846 -3.24 7.41 61.56
N LEU A 847 -3.49 7.19 60.26
CA LEU A 847 -4.64 6.41 59.79
C LEU A 847 -4.58 4.96 60.29
N LEU A 848 -3.49 4.23 60.03
CA LEU A 848 -3.32 2.85 60.49
C LEU A 848 -3.41 2.75 62.02
N SER A 849 -2.80 3.68 62.75
CA SER A 849 -2.94 3.70 64.20
C SER A 849 -4.37 3.98 64.66
N SER A 850 -5.15 4.80 63.95
CA SER A 850 -6.55 5.07 64.33
C SER A 850 -7.41 3.81 64.25
N ILE A 851 -7.13 2.92 63.29
CA ILE A 851 -7.81 1.63 63.14
C ILE A 851 -7.49 0.71 64.32
N LEU A 852 -6.23 0.62 64.76
CA LEU A 852 -5.84 -0.16 65.95
C LEU A 852 -6.44 0.41 67.26
N ARG A 853 -6.70 1.72 67.31
CA ARG A 853 -7.33 2.38 68.47
C ARG A 853 -8.86 2.26 68.49
N ASP A 854 -9.50 1.80 67.42
CA ASP A 854 -10.97 1.67 67.36
C ASP A 854 -11.49 0.58 68.33
N PRO A 855 -12.53 0.83 69.15
CA PRO A 855 -13.09 -0.15 70.09
C PRO A 855 -13.61 -1.44 69.43
N PHE A 856 -14.06 -1.39 68.18
CA PHE A 856 -14.69 -2.52 67.49
C PHE A 856 -13.73 -3.30 66.59
N VAL A 857 -12.43 -2.97 66.59
CA VAL A 857 -11.45 -3.60 65.69
C VAL A 857 -11.34 -5.13 65.88
N LEU A 858 -11.52 -5.63 67.11
CA LEU A 858 -11.52 -7.08 67.41
C LEU A 858 -12.78 -7.83 66.96
N VAL A 859 -13.87 -7.13 66.63
CA VAL A 859 -15.03 -7.75 65.96
C VAL A 859 -14.66 -8.17 64.53
N HIS A 860 -13.57 -7.62 63.99
CA HIS A 860 -13.10 -7.77 62.62
C HIS A 860 -11.59 -8.08 62.60
N GLU A 861 -11.19 -9.22 63.16
CA GLU A 861 -9.80 -9.67 63.30
C GLU A 861 -8.99 -9.61 61.99
N ASP A 862 -9.59 -9.87 60.83
CA ASP A 862 -8.98 -9.70 59.50
C ASP A 862 -8.50 -8.26 59.23
N LEU A 863 -9.23 -7.26 59.75
CA LEU A 863 -8.86 -5.84 59.64
C LEU A 863 -7.70 -5.51 60.58
N ALA A 864 -7.69 -6.04 61.81
CA ALA A 864 -6.57 -5.88 62.73
C ALA A 864 -5.28 -6.48 62.14
N ARG A 865 -5.35 -7.75 61.72
CA ARG A 865 -4.31 -8.53 61.01
C ARG A 865 -3.75 -7.78 59.80
N MET A 866 -4.62 -7.27 58.93
CA MET A 866 -4.18 -6.53 57.73
C MET A 866 -3.62 -5.14 58.06
N THR A 867 -4.09 -4.49 59.14
CA THR A 867 -3.53 -3.21 59.61
C THR A 867 -2.13 -3.39 60.18
N LEU A 868 -1.87 -4.46 60.93
CA LEU A 868 -0.53 -4.83 61.41
C LEU A 868 0.41 -5.17 60.25
N SER A 869 -0.05 -5.97 59.28
CA SER A 869 0.72 -6.29 58.07
C SER A 869 1.07 -5.04 57.25
N ALA A 870 0.12 -4.13 57.04
CA ALA A 870 0.35 -2.86 56.36
C ALA A 870 1.30 -1.94 57.15
N LEU A 871 1.24 -1.94 58.49
CA LEU A 871 2.20 -1.21 59.33
C LEU A 871 3.61 -1.75 59.17
N ARG A 872 3.81 -3.07 59.17
CA ARG A 872 5.14 -3.67 58.93
C ARG A 872 5.66 -3.36 57.53
N SER A 873 4.84 -3.50 56.49
CA SER A 873 5.23 -3.14 55.12
C SER A 873 5.59 -1.65 54.98
N VAL A 874 4.86 -0.74 55.64
CA VAL A 874 5.22 0.67 55.76
C VAL A 874 6.56 0.85 56.50
N MET A 875 6.80 0.12 57.58
CA MET A 875 8.05 0.16 58.32
C MET A 875 9.24 -0.34 57.48
N GLU A 876 9.12 -1.47 56.78
CA GLU A 876 10.20 -2.04 55.95
C GLU A 876 10.66 -1.05 54.87
N ASN A 877 9.70 -0.49 54.15
CA ASN A 877 9.97 0.36 52.98
C ASN A 877 10.34 1.80 53.35
N ALA A 878 10.00 2.28 54.55
CA ALA A 878 10.17 3.68 54.95
C ALA A 878 10.88 3.91 56.31
N TRP A 879 11.55 2.89 56.87
CA TRP A 879 12.21 2.94 58.20
C TRP A 879 13.01 4.22 58.50
N PRO A 880 13.75 4.89 57.59
CA PRO A 880 14.54 6.07 57.93
C PRO A 880 13.71 7.30 58.34
N ARG A 881 12.38 7.24 58.17
CA ARG A 881 11.44 8.32 58.58
C ARG A 881 10.39 7.87 59.60
N VAL A 882 10.35 6.58 59.96
CA VAL A 882 9.43 6.01 60.97
C VAL A 882 9.59 6.62 62.36
N PRO A 883 10.80 6.92 62.90
CA PRO A 883 10.96 7.43 64.27
C PRO A 883 10.17 8.70 64.62
N ARG A 884 9.78 9.49 63.62
CA ARG A 884 8.93 10.70 63.77
C ARG A 884 7.48 10.39 64.19
N TYR A 885 7.03 9.14 64.01
CA TYR A 885 5.66 8.70 64.28
C TYR A 885 5.59 7.66 65.41
N ARG A 886 6.69 7.46 66.17
CA ARG A 886 6.78 6.43 67.21
C ARG A 886 5.66 6.50 68.25
N GLY A 887 5.30 7.71 68.69
CA GLY A 887 4.20 7.91 69.65
C GLY A 887 2.84 7.43 69.13
N ASP A 888 2.56 7.64 67.84
CA ASP A 888 1.33 7.13 67.23
C ASP A 888 1.34 5.60 67.12
N LEU A 889 2.46 5.03 66.69
CA LEU A 889 2.65 3.58 66.55
C LEU A 889 2.51 2.85 67.89
N VAL A 890 3.18 3.34 68.94
CA VAL A 890 3.09 2.81 70.31
C VAL A 890 1.67 2.89 70.83
N ALA A 891 0.99 4.04 70.71
CA ALA A 891 -0.37 4.21 71.17
C ALA A 891 -1.38 3.36 70.35
N GLY A 892 -1.10 3.08 69.08
CA GLY A 892 -1.86 2.13 68.26
C GLY A 892 -1.70 0.68 68.72
N LEU A 893 -0.46 0.18 68.78
CA LEU A 893 -0.14 -1.19 69.18
C LEU A 893 -0.60 -1.48 70.63
N GLY A 894 -0.31 -0.58 71.57
CA GLY A 894 -0.74 -0.71 72.97
C GLY A 894 -2.26 -0.74 73.13
N SER A 895 -3.00 0.07 72.38
CA SER A 895 -4.48 0.07 72.42
C SER A 895 -5.09 -1.22 71.86
N LEU A 896 -4.42 -1.91 70.93
CA LEU A 896 -4.86 -3.23 70.47
C LEU A 896 -4.46 -4.32 71.48
N TRP A 897 -3.20 -4.31 71.95
CA TRP A 897 -2.68 -5.29 72.92
C TRP A 897 -3.53 -5.34 74.20
N MET A 898 -3.87 -4.18 74.77
CA MET A 898 -4.72 -4.08 75.96
C MET A 898 -6.08 -4.76 75.80
N ARG A 899 -6.70 -4.67 74.61
CA ARG A 899 -8.02 -5.29 74.35
C ARG A 899 -7.92 -6.80 74.11
N VAL A 900 -6.86 -7.24 73.43
CA VAL A 900 -6.56 -8.68 73.27
C VAL A 900 -6.28 -9.32 74.63
N LYS A 901 -5.52 -8.67 75.52
CA LYS A 901 -5.31 -9.14 76.90
C LYS A 901 -6.52 -8.95 77.82
N GLY A 902 -7.45 -8.06 77.46
CA GLY A 902 -8.73 -7.86 78.14
C GLY A 902 -9.79 -8.92 77.85
N GLY A 903 -9.56 -9.84 76.90
CA GLY A 903 -10.52 -10.89 76.52
C GLY A 903 -11.68 -10.38 75.65
N GLU A 904 -11.48 -9.30 74.90
CA GLU A 904 -12.50 -8.72 74.00
C GLU A 904 -12.59 -9.42 72.62
N GLY A 905 -11.86 -10.53 72.43
CA GLY A 905 -11.77 -11.29 71.16
C GLY A 905 -12.58 -12.59 71.11
N LYS A 906 -12.44 -13.38 70.02
CA LYS A 906 -13.14 -14.66 69.86
C LYS A 906 -12.28 -15.89 70.17
N GLY A 907 -12.08 -16.14 71.46
CA GLY A 907 -11.60 -17.42 71.97
C GLY A 907 -10.08 -17.63 71.87
N PRO A 908 -9.57 -18.70 72.50
CA PRO A 908 -8.17 -18.79 72.89
C PRO A 908 -7.19 -18.88 71.71
N ASP A 909 -7.58 -19.52 70.60
CA ASP A 909 -6.67 -19.71 69.45
C ASP A 909 -6.41 -18.40 68.69
N GLY A 910 -7.44 -17.54 68.56
CA GLY A 910 -7.32 -16.23 67.88
C GLY A 910 -6.52 -15.21 68.67
N GLU A 911 -6.67 -15.19 70.00
CA GLU A 911 -5.89 -14.32 70.89
C GLU A 911 -4.39 -14.60 70.82
N VAL A 912 -4.00 -15.87 70.65
CA VAL A 912 -2.59 -16.29 70.51
C VAL A 912 -2.00 -15.80 69.18
N GLU A 913 -2.70 -16.01 68.05
CA GLU A 913 -2.20 -15.60 66.74
C GLU A 913 -2.07 -14.07 66.63
N LEU A 914 -3.09 -13.34 67.09
CA LEU A 914 -3.07 -11.87 67.04
C LEU A 914 -2.06 -11.27 68.03
N SER A 915 -1.89 -11.85 69.23
CA SER A 915 -0.81 -11.45 70.15
C SER A 915 0.57 -11.57 69.49
N GLY A 916 0.82 -12.66 68.75
CA GLY A 916 2.08 -12.87 68.03
C GLY A 916 2.35 -11.81 66.97
N GLN A 917 1.33 -11.44 66.19
CA GLN A 917 1.47 -10.40 65.15
C GLN A 917 1.68 -9.00 65.73
N ILE A 918 1.07 -8.67 66.88
CA ILE A 918 1.33 -7.42 67.59
C ILE A 918 2.78 -7.39 68.06
N HIS A 919 3.26 -8.49 68.67
CA HIS A 919 4.62 -8.61 69.18
C HIS A 919 5.67 -8.48 68.07
N GLU A 920 5.54 -9.22 66.96
CA GLU A 920 6.36 -9.10 65.75
C GLU A 920 6.45 -7.65 65.23
N THR A 921 5.33 -6.92 65.28
CA THR A 921 5.26 -5.51 64.84
C THR A 921 5.91 -4.55 65.86
N ALA A 922 5.89 -4.89 67.15
CA ALA A 922 6.53 -4.14 68.23
C ALA A 922 8.05 -4.38 68.28
N GLU A 923 8.52 -5.62 68.10
CA GLU A 923 9.94 -5.95 67.92
C GLU A 923 10.55 -5.20 66.73
N MET A 924 9.82 -5.17 65.60
CA MET A 924 10.25 -4.44 64.41
C MET A 924 10.40 -2.93 64.67
N LEU A 925 9.47 -2.34 65.44
CA LEU A 925 9.55 -0.94 65.85
C LEU A 925 10.75 -0.69 66.77
N ASP A 926 10.99 -1.56 67.75
CA ASP A 926 12.14 -1.48 68.65
C ASP A 926 13.48 -1.59 67.88
N ALA A 927 13.56 -2.52 66.92
CA ALA A 927 14.73 -2.66 66.03
C ALA A 927 15.00 -1.39 65.20
N ILE A 928 13.97 -0.78 64.61
CA ILE A 928 14.09 0.49 63.86
C ILE A 928 14.50 1.64 64.79
N MET A 929 13.92 1.72 65.98
CA MET A 929 14.23 2.78 66.94
C MET A 929 15.64 2.65 67.52
N ARG A 930 16.12 1.43 67.82
CA ARG A 930 17.52 1.17 68.23
C ARG A 930 18.54 1.42 67.11
N ALA A 931 18.15 1.25 65.85
CA ALA A 931 18.97 1.60 64.68
C ALA A 931 18.92 3.10 64.35
N SER A 932 18.00 3.86 64.93
CA SER A 932 17.92 5.32 64.81
C SER A 932 18.93 6.02 65.74
N GLY A 933 19.22 7.30 65.46
CA GLY A 933 20.08 8.13 66.31
C GLY A 933 19.50 8.53 67.67
N GLU A 934 18.29 8.08 68.01
CA GLU A 934 17.54 8.46 69.23
C GLU A 934 17.46 7.33 70.27
N ARG A 935 18.33 6.31 70.17
CA ARG A 935 18.29 5.08 70.97
C ARG A 935 18.14 5.30 72.49
N GLU A 936 18.90 6.21 73.09
CA GLU A 936 18.85 6.45 74.54
C GLU A 936 17.49 7.04 74.99
N VAL A 937 16.89 7.89 74.15
CA VAL A 937 15.55 8.45 74.40
C VAL A 937 14.50 7.35 74.26
N TRP A 938 14.63 6.51 73.25
CA TRP A 938 13.73 5.37 73.05
C TRP A 938 13.79 4.33 74.18
N GLU A 939 14.98 3.98 74.70
CA GLU A 939 15.10 3.03 75.82
C GLU A 939 14.44 3.56 77.11
N VAL A 940 14.30 4.88 77.27
CA VAL A 940 13.53 5.50 78.36
C VAL A 940 12.02 5.53 78.05
N GLU A 941 11.62 5.94 76.84
CA GLU A 941 10.21 5.94 76.41
C GLU A 941 9.59 4.53 76.47
N ARG A 942 10.31 3.51 75.96
CA ARG A 942 9.88 2.11 75.93
C ARG A 942 9.67 1.55 77.35
N LYS A 943 10.61 1.81 78.26
CA LYS A 943 10.46 1.47 79.68
C LYS A 943 9.28 2.18 80.32
N GLY A 944 9.06 3.47 80.03
CA GLY A 944 7.89 4.20 80.51
C GLY A 944 6.54 3.60 80.04
N VAL A 945 6.52 2.88 78.92
CA VAL A 945 5.34 2.13 78.43
C VAL A 945 5.20 0.77 79.10
N GLU A 946 6.31 0.12 79.44
CA GLU A 946 6.36 -1.14 80.20
C GLU A 946 5.97 -0.92 81.68
N ASP A 947 6.50 0.14 82.31
CA ASP A 947 6.30 0.53 83.71
C ASP A 947 4.92 1.15 84.00
N LEU A 948 4.15 1.53 82.96
CA LEU A 948 2.82 2.16 83.12
C LEU A 948 1.77 1.24 83.76
N GLY A 949 1.97 -0.08 83.66
CA GLY A 949 1.15 -1.11 84.29
C GLY A 949 -0.24 -1.32 83.69
N GLY A 950 -0.89 -2.42 84.11
CA GLY A 950 -2.30 -2.67 83.80
C GLY A 950 -2.60 -3.45 82.52
N GLY A 951 -1.59 -4.07 81.89
CA GLY A 951 -1.78 -5.00 80.77
C GLY A 951 -0.86 -4.80 79.56
N LEU A 952 -0.10 -3.70 79.50
CA LEU A 952 0.92 -3.46 78.46
C LEU A 952 2.18 -4.33 78.61
N GLU A 953 2.33 -4.97 79.77
CA GLU A 953 3.41 -5.90 80.11
C GLU A 953 3.58 -6.98 79.03
N GLY A 954 4.82 -7.17 78.56
CA GLY A 954 5.19 -8.18 77.56
C GLY A 954 5.00 -7.79 76.09
N MET A 955 4.42 -6.63 75.75
CA MET A 955 4.18 -6.24 74.35
C MET A 955 5.47 -6.20 73.48
N PHE A 956 6.56 -5.67 74.03
CA PHE A 956 7.87 -5.58 73.35
C PHE A 956 8.79 -6.80 73.57
N GLY A 957 8.38 -7.79 74.35
CA GLY A 957 9.27 -8.86 74.83
C GLY A 957 10.25 -8.40 75.91
N GLY A 958 10.91 -9.36 76.57
CA GLY A 958 11.92 -9.15 77.62
C GLY A 958 13.28 -9.69 77.21
#